data_AF-A0A4T2GN25-F1
#
_entry.id   AF-A0A4T2GN25-F1
#
_cell.length_a   1.000
_cell.length_b   1.000
_cell.length_c   1.000
_cell.angle_alpha   90.00
_cell.angle_beta   90.00
_cell.angle_gamma   90.00
#
_symmetry.space_group_name_H-M   'P 1'
#
loop_
_entity.id
_entity.type
_entity.pdbx_description
1 polymer ?
#
loop_
_entity_poly.entity_id
_entity_poly.type
_entity_poly.pdbx_seq_one_letter_code
_entity_poly.pdbx_strand_id
1 'polypeptide(L)'
;MLTAIEANPAGTYTLGADMTADEVDLATDALSYVTSTFTGRLNGTHNGKSYAIYNLIQPLFNVINNATIENVDLIDVAITSKTEKVGALAKTATGSQIRNVSVEGSLSAPTSIGGLVYLANGATKITNSSFKGQLVAIGTNSGGSNIGGIAGWAKDNHTTLSQVQADVAITLSAKNNNYRAGALVGHIQNSARLQDGVAKGTIVNLTTAGQVGGVVGSTWSSGVVNNVVSSVQVTNGKRVHGDTAYGSAPITNTFVTGSASGAADKWSTQISETEAASKIAAMGITATVADSLNNQAKNLYSVDYSLLDKATSERAIAYANMEKLLPFYNKEYIVYLANKIALTDKLAQTRLLDVVPMVGNQIVTDPNSQKRAINRIMLHYADNTVAYLDVAFKEDFVNSHVSDYTIVGTDLLYTPETFLSNYDGMVHRLTNDISSLVFNSDKVKAVLGIVEPTTPPTENELKNWASDLGVPSTTEQKPLWALYLEDSFNSVRDHLAEDLRKVLASDKAINSLGASVENYLVQKIAQNKEALVLGLAYLKRWYNIDFGDLNTRDLTIFKQDFFGNQATSTLDVIIALGNSGYDSLRPKNNVQTYANSLQLAKGKATLFDYLSSYRQLFLPDKTNNEWLKDTSKAYIVEMASNVEEAAKKQAQATPDSRYALGVYDRITKSNWAHQNMLLPLLTLPDESMYIISTMSTLSFGAYDRYLYDSASNGMKFEDYMHQIVDRAAVWQRDHFDYWYSILSEESREKLFQSVLNYDGFNFRDSASKATWKSLQNMERSSIANFFGPVGKWYAANGSGAYATGSLTHFVVDRMLDQYGTSVFTHEMVHNFDGGIYFEGNGRRQGLGAELFALGLLQVPNGNQARSLGINTVYSGNEDSITRYHAANPAQRYKNVADLNTYVHNMFDVIYLLDYLEAKSVLKQSDTVKQKWYRVIDNYYIKDKEKNTHAGNTIRQLTIEEAAKLNTINDLVDNSIINRREYWDTHTGLTRNGYYTVSLFSPVYSALSNPNGSPGDFMFRRMAYELMAEKGYVEGFIPYVSNQLGKEAEEAGELVYDGWFRRNVGLITDDRVFKHIFKDEYADWATFKKAMYQNRINQLDNLVDFTMTYELDKPNSTKQVTISSFADLEKLMDEAVAQDMKSIDIVLAHNESSWVNVLKQRIYNALLRNTDDFRTSIFK
;
A
#
# COMPACT_ATOMS: atom_id res chain seq x y z
N MET A 1 31.94 -11.48 43.62
CA MET A 1 31.16 -10.27 43.97
C MET A 1 29.81 -10.62 44.59
N LEU A 2 28.94 -11.34 43.87
CA LEU A 2 27.53 -11.55 44.25
C LEU A 2 27.34 -12.09 45.67
N THR A 3 28.03 -13.17 46.05
CA THR A 3 27.97 -13.74 47.40
C THR A 3 28.32 -12.74 48.50
N ALA A 4 29.29 -11.85 48.24
CA ALA A 4 29.72 -10.85 49.21
C ALA A 4 28.69 -9.73 49.37
N ILE A 5 27.99 -9.36 48.29
CA ILE A 5 26.90 -8.38 48.32
C ILE A 5 25.67 -8.98 49.03
N GLU A 6 25.30 -10.22 48.71
CA GLU A 6 24.15 -10.88 49.36
C GLU A 6 24.36 -11.07 50.87
N ALA A 7 25.60 -11.30 51.31
CA ALA A 7 25.91 -11.41 52.74
C ALA A 7 25.86 -10.06 53.48
N ASN A 8 26.06 -8.93 52.81
CA ASN A 8 26.03 -7.60 53.43
C ASN A 8 25.58 -6.51 52.42
N PRO A 9 24.27 -6.38 52.14
CA PRO A 9 23.78 -5.45 51.11
C PRO A 9 24.07 -3.96 51.37
N ALA A 10 24.48 -3.60 52.60
CA ALA A 10 24.87 -2.25 53.01
C ALA A 10 26.38 -1.97 52.89
N GLY A 11 27.18 -2.96 52.46
CA GLY A 11 28.63 -2.87 52.38
C GLY A 11 29.17 -1.91 51.31
N THR A 12 30.49 -1.72 51.29
CA THR A 12 31.20 -0.99 50.22
C THR A 12 32.03 -1.98 49.41
N TYR A 13 31.81 -1.99 48.09
CA TYR A 13 32.41 -2.92 47.14
C TYR A 13 33.13 -2.14 46.05
N THR A 14 34.28 -2.65 45.63
CA THR A 14 35.07 -2.05 44.55
C THR A 14 35.51 -3.14 43.58
N LEU A 15 35.34 -2.90 42.28
CA LEU A 15 35.81 -3.81 41.25
C LEU A 15 37.33 -3.74 41.15
N GLY A 16 37.99 -4.89 41.24
CA GLY A 16 39.46 -5.00 41.11
C GLY A 16 39.93 -5.43 39.72
N ALA A 17 39.01 -5.87 38.86
CA ALA A 17 39.21 -6.34 37.50
C ALA A 17 37.88 -6.30 36.75
N ASP A 18 37.92 -6.42 35.42
CA ASP A 18 36.74 -6.73 34.62
C ASP A 18 36.14 -8.07 35.07
N MET A 19 34.81 -8.17 35.05
CA MET A 19 34.09 -9.39 35.42
C MET A 19 33.16 -9.82 34.31
N THR A 20 32.98 -11.12 34.11
CA THR A 20 31.91 -11.66 33.24
C THR A 20 30.81 -12.28 34.10
N ALA A 21 29.58 -12.16 33.65
CA ALA A 21 28.43 -12.82 34.26
C ALA A 21 28.15 -14.22 33.68
N ASP A 22 28.91 -14.68 32.67
CA ASP A 22 28.76 -16.01 32.04
C ASP A 22 29.02 -17.17 33.00
N GLU A 23 29.82 -16.94 34.04
CA GLU A 23 30.20 -17.96 35.03
C GLU A 23 29.13 -18.15 36.13
N VAL A 24 28.01 -17.43 36.06
CA VAL A 24 26.99 -17.41 37.10
C VAL A 24 25.71 -18.12 36.62
N ASP A 25 25.46 -19.30 37.17
CA ASP A 25 24.19 -20.01 36.99
C ASP A 25 23.06 -19.31 37.76
N LEU A 26 22.08 -18.79 37.02
CA LEU A 26 20.86 -18.20 37.57
C LEU A 26 19.71 -19.22 37.57
N ALA A 27 18.85 -19.15 38.58
CA ALA A 27 17.58 -19.89 38.56
C ALA A 27 16.70 -19.41 37.39
N THR A 28 15.88 -20.31 36.84
CA THR A 28 15.03 -20.07 35.65
C THR A 28 14.06 -18.89 35.79
N ASP A 29 13.74 -18.50 37.03
CA ASP A 29 12.84 -17.42 37.42
C ASP A 29 13.53 -16.25 38.15
N ALA A 30 14.88 -16.22 38.16
CA ALA A 30 15.64 -15.15 38.79
C ALA A 30 15.31 -13.79 38.16
N LEU A 31 15.00 -12.81 39.01
CA LEU A 31 14.67 -11.43 38.58
C LEU A 31 15.90 -10.53 38.43
N SER A 32 17.05 -10.95 38.97
CA SER A 32 18.32 -10.23 38.98
C SER A 32 19.45 -11.11 39.51
N TYR A 33 20.70 -10.67 39.35
CA TYR A 33 21.88 -11.31 39.96
C TYR A 33 21.99 -11.06 41.46
N VAL A 34 21.69 -9.83 41.91
CA VAL A 34 21.55 -9.47 43.33
C VAL A 34 20.07 -9.34 43.64
N THR A 35 19.57 -10.27 44.43
CA THR A 35 18.14 -10.44 44.74
C THR A 35 17.71 -9.62 45.95
N SER A 36 18.61 -9.42 46.93
CA SER A 36 18.38 -8.54 48.07
C SER A 36 18.32 -7.05 47.68
N THR A 37 17.65 -6.25 48.51
CA THR A 37 17.67 -4.78 48.33
C THR A 37 19.05 -4.25 48.68
N PHE A 38 19.75 -3.70 47.69
CA PHE A 38 21.08 -3.13 47.88
C PHE A 38 21.00 -1.71 48.43
N THR A 39 21.70 -1.44 49.53
CA THR A 39 21.71 -0.13 50.22
C THR A 39 23.13 0.44 50.39
N GLY A 40 24.14 -0.29 49.92
CA GLY A 40 25.55 0.03 50.07
C GLY A 40 26.14 0.84 48.91
N ARG A 41 27.45 0.69 48.70
CA ARG A 41 28.21 1.36 47.63
C ARG A 41 28.90 0.36 46.72
N LEU A 42 28.75 0.49 45.40
CA LEU A 42 29.53 -0.23 44.39
C LEU A 42 30.30 0.78 43.53
N ASN A 43 31.63 0.63 43.49
CA ASN A 43 32.52 1.46 42.68
C ASN A 43 33.27 0.61 41.65
N GLY A 44 33.17 0.94 40.37
CA GLY A 44 33.87 0.22 39.30
C GLY A 44 35.27 0.74 38.98
N THR A 45 35.79 1.72 39.72
CA THR A 45 37.17 2.21 39.56
C THR A 45 38.08 1.75 40.69
N HIS A 46 39.25 1.19 40.33
CA HIS A 46 40.34 0.91 41.27
C HIS A 46 41.70 1.23 40.63
N ASN A 47 42.58 1.92 41.37
CA ASN A 47 43.92 2.34 40.93
C ASN A 47 43.94 3.15 39.61
N GLY A 48 42.97 4.04 39.42
CA GLY A 48 42.88 4.89 38.22
C GLY A 48 42.42 4.16 36.96
N LYS A 49 41.98 2.91 37.07
CA LYS A 49 41.37 2.12 35.98
C LYS A 49 39.89 1.89 36.25
N SER A 50 39.07 2.04 35.21
CA SER A 50 37.67 1.66 35.20
C SER A 50 37.51 0.20 34.76
N TYR A 51 36.58 -0.51 35.38
CA TYR A 51 36.29 -1.92 35.11
C TYR A 51 34.82 -2.11 34.72
N ALA A 52 34.58 -3.09 33.86
CA ALA A 52 33.26 -3.43 33.34
C ALA A 52 32.75 -4.78 33.85
N ILE A 53 31.43 -4.96 33.75
CA ILE A 53 30.74 -6.23 33.96
C ILE A 53 30.11 -6.65 32.62
N TYR A 54 30.55 -7.78 32.07
CA TYR A 54 30.14 -8.28 30.77
C TYR A 54 28.99 -9.30 30.87
N ASN A 55 28.23 -9.43 29.79
CA ASN A 55 27.33 -10.56 29.51
C ASN A 55 26.17 -10.74 30.50
N LEU A 56 25.59 -9.64 31.00
CA LEU A 56 24.42 -9.72 31.87
C LEU A 56 23.18 -10.20 31.10
N ILE A 57 22.57 -11.31 31.56
CA ILE A 57 21.30 -11.84 31.01
C ILE A 57 20.08 -11.54 31.90
N GLN A 58 20.30 -10.98 33.08
CA GLN A 58 19.30 -10.43 34.00
C GLN A 58 19.78 -9.09 34.59
N PRO A 59 18.89 -8.26 35.17
CA PRO A 59 19.31 -7.05 35.90
C PRO A 59 20.41 -7.33 36.92
N LEU A 60 21.39 -6.44 37.06
CA LEU A 60 22.43 -6.60 38.09
C LEU A 60 21.80 -6.57 39.49
N PHE A 61 20.91 -5.62 39.75
CA PHE A 61 20.16 -5.48 41.00
C PHE A 61 18.65 -5.56 40.76
N ASN A 62 17.89 -6.15 41.70
CA ASN A 62 16.44 -6.00 41.67
C ASN A 62 16.06 -4.58 42.14
N VAL A 63 16.52 -4.20 43.33
CA VAL A 63 16.21 -2.91 43.96
C VAL A 63 17.47 -2.30 44.55
N ILE A 64 17.71 -1.03 44.27
CA ILE A 64 18.71 -0.21 44.96
C ILE A 64 18.00 0.90 45.75
N ASN A 65 18.31 1.03 47.04
CA ASN A 65 17.62 1.94 47.95
C ASN A 65 18.62 2.71 48.83
N ASN A 66 18.67 4.03 48.68
CA ASN A 66 19.69 4.90 49.31
C ASN A 66 21.13 4.42 49.05
N ALA A 67 21.35 3.77 47.90
CA ALA A 67 22.63 3.18 47.52
C ALA A 67 23.46 4.15 46.65
N THR A 68 24.75 3.88 46.52
CA THR A 68 25.64 4.60 45.59
C THR A 68 26.26 3.63 44.59
N ILE A 69 25.96 3.78 43.31
CA ILE A 69 26.59 3.04 42.21
C ILE A 69 27.40 4.02 41.38
N GLU A 70 28.69 3.76 41.21
CA GLU A 70 29.53 4.67 40.44
C GLU A 70 30.66 4.03 39.64
N ASN A 71 30.98 4.62 38.50
CA ASN A 71 32.08 4.22 37.62
C ASN A 71 32.01 2.77 37.14
N VAL A 72 30.80 2.27 36.88
CA VAL A 72 30.57 0.88 36.45
C VAL A 72 30.07 0.88 35.02
N ASP A 73 30.72 0.12 34.14
CA ASP A 73 30.22 -0.14 32.80
C ASP A 73 29.62 -1.55 32.72
N LEU A 74 28.46 -1.68 32.07
CA LEU A 74 27.82 -2.96 31.76
C LEU A 74 27.87 -3.17 30.25
N ILE A 75 28.56 -4.21 29.79
CA ILE A 75 28.84 -4.42 28.36
C ILE A 75 28.26 -5.76 27.92
N ASP A 76 27.83 -5.86 26.66
CA ASP A 76 27.19 -7.05 26.08
C ASP A 76 25.99 -7.53 26.91
N VAL A 77 25.20 -6.58 27.41
CA VAL A 77 23.96 -6.90 28.13
C VAL A 77 22.97 -7.54 27.15
N ALA A 78 22.35 -8.66 27.53
CA ALA A 78 21.39 -9.40 26.71
C ALA A 78 20.22 -9.89 27.57
N ILE A 79 19.43 -8.96 28.10
CA ILE A 79 18.36 -9.27 29.05
C ILE A 79 17.05 -9.52 28.29
N THR A 80 16.52 -10.74 28.41
CA THR A 80 15.15 -11.06 28.00
C THR A 80 14.29 -11.31 29.24
N SER A 81 13.56 -10.28 29.66
CA SER A 81 12.73 -10.33 30.87
C SER A 81 11.37 -10.95 30.57
N LYS A 82 10.97 -11.93 31.39
CA LYS A 82 9.59 -12.44 31.41
C LYS A 82 8.62 -11.55 32.19
N THR A 83 9.13 -10.56 32.92
CA THR A 83 8.33 -9.62 33.72
C THR A 83 8.14 -8.29 33.00
N GLU A 84 7.07 -7.58 33.35
CA GLU A 84 6.68 -6.32 32.71
C GLU A 84 7.73 -5.20 32.79
N LYS A 85 8.67 -5.25 33.73
CA LYS A 85 9.52 -4.09 34.09
C LYS A 85 10.96 -4.53 34.26
N VAL A 86 11.85 -3.98 33.44
CA VAL A 86 13.27 -4.34 33.43
C VAL A 86 14.18 -3.13 33.28
N GLY A 87 15.36 -3.19 33.89
CA GLY A 87 16.49 -2.34 33.54
C GLY A 87 17.82 -3.03 33.83
N ALA A 88 18.87 -2.69 33.07
CA ALA A 88 20.12 -3.44 33.09
C ALA A 88 20.84 -3.35 34.43
N LEU A 89 20.89 -2.13 34.98
CA LEU A 89 21.47 -1.91 36.29
C LEU A 89 20.50 -2.34 37.40
N ALA A 90 19.28 -1.80 37.38
CA ALA A 90 18.28 -2.11 38.38
C ALA A 90 16.85 -1.98 37.88
N LYS A 91 15.93 -2.80 38.42
CA LYS A 91 14.50 -2.59 38.19
C LYS A 91 13.98 -1.32 38.89
N THR A 92 14.41 -1.07 40.12
CA THR A 92 13.98 0.11 40.90
C THR A 92 15.15 0.77 41.63
N ALA A 93 15.21 2.10 41.55
CA ALA A 93 16.10 2.96 42.31
C ALA A 93 15.30 4.00 43.13
N THR A 94 15.49 4.00 44.45
CA THR A 94 14.85 4.95 45.38
C THR A 94 15.91 5.65 46.23
N GLY A 95 15.96 6.98 46.24
CA GLY A 95 16.94 7.75 47.03
C GLY A 95 18.42 7.51 46.68
N SER A 96 18.70 6.86 45.55
CA SER A 96 20.05 6.37 45.22
C SER A 96 20.84 7.36 44.38
N GLN A 97 22.17 7.23 44.40
CA GLN A 97 23.10 7.98 43.56
C GLN A 97 23.69 7.03 42.50
N ILE A 98 23.43 7.30 41.22
CA ILE A 98 24.00 6.58 40.07
C ILE A 98 24.86 7.59 39.31
N ARG A 99 26.17 7.35 39.25
CA ARG A 99 27.11 8.31 38.67
C ARG A 99 28.16 7.64 37.80
N ASN A 100 28.40 8.15 36.58
CA ASN A 100 29.42 7.57 35.70
C ASN A 100 29.14 6.08 35.43
N VAL A 101 27.93 5.77 34.98
CA VAL A 101 27.51 4.41 34.67
C VAL A 101 27.12 4.33 33.20
N SER A 102 27.72 3.40 32.47
CA SER A 102 27.42 3.18 31.04
C SER A 102 26.89 1.78 30.83
N VAL A 103 25.94 1.62 29.91
CA VAL A 103 25.37 0.32 29.54
C VAL A 103 25.39 0.17 28.02
N GLU A 104 25.95 -0.93 27.53
CA GLU A 104 25.85 -1.37 26.14
C GLU A 104 25.16 -2.74 26.06
N GLY A 105 24.09 -2.84 25.27
CA GLY A 105 23.43 -4.13 25.01
C GLY A 105 21.97 -4.05 24.60
N SER A 106 21.30 -5.20 24.65
CA SER A 106 19.91 -5.41 24.27
C SER A 106 19.04 -5.80 25.46
N LEU A 107 17.86 -5.17 25.56
CA LEU A 107 16.85 -5.48 26.56
C LEU A 107 15.51 -5.74 25.86
N SER A 108 14.86 -6.85 26.19
CA SER A 108 13.52 -7.20 25.73
C SER A 108 12.60 -7.49 26.92
N ALA A 109 11.39 -6.95 26.90
CA ALA A 109 10.36 -7.19 27.92
C ALA A 109 8.95 -7.05 27.34
N PRO A 110 7.91 -7.63 27.97
CA PRO A 110 6.54 -7.49 27.52
C PRO A 110 6.05 -6.04 27.40
N THR A 111 6.38 -5.16 28.35
CA THR A 111 5.82 -3.79 28.33
C THR A 111 6.81 -2.67 28.63
N SER A 112 7.60 -2.72 29.70
CA SER A 112 8.30 -1.53 30.20
C SER A 112 9.79 -1.75 30.43
N ILE A 113 10.60 -0.82 29.92
CA ILE A 113 12.06 -0.95 29.87
C ILE A 113 12.73 0.38 30.23
N GLY A 114 13.71 0.34 31.13
CA GLY A 114 14.67 1.42 31.31
C GLY A 114 16.07 0.92 31.05
N GLY A 115 16.81 1.48 30.10
CA GLY A 115 18.12 0.94 29.71
C GLY A 115 19.10 0.85 30.90
N LEU A 116 19.11 1.83 31.83
CA LEU A 116 19.78 1.70 33.13
C LEU A 116 18.81 1.19 34.20
N VAL A 117 17.77 1.99 34.49
CA VAL A 117 16.81 1.69 35.54
C VAL A 117 15.38 1.81 35.05
N TYR A 118 14.50 0.86 35.37
CA TYR A 118 13.09 1.04 35.00
C TYR A 118 12.46 2.20 35.80
N LEU A 119 12.50 2.17 37.13
CA LEU A 119 11.90 3.21 37.98
C LEU A 119 12.98 3.98 38.77
N ALA A 120 13.06 5.29 38.57
CA ALA A 120 13.83 6.23 39.38
C ALA A 120 12.89 7.09 40.25
N ASN A 121 13.03 7.02 41.57
CA ASN A 121 12.09 7.60 42.54
C ASN A 121 12.85 8.21 43.75
N GLY A 122 12.20 9.10 44.49
CA GLY A 122 12.56 9.34 45.89
C GLY A 122 13.83 10.15 46.04
N ALA A 123 14.01 11.15 45.18
CA ALA A 123 15.24 11.94 45.08
C ALA A 123 16.45 11.17 44.55
N THR A 124 16.22 10.12 43.74
CA THR A 124 17.30 9.42 43.01
C THR A 124 17.99 10.38 42.05
N LYS A 125 19.32 10.33 41.99
CA LYS A 125 20.13 11.12 41.05
C LYS A 125 20.87 10.20 40.09
N ILE A 126 20.66 10.37 38.79
CA ILE A 126 21.41 9.72 37.72
C ILE A 126 22.21 10.81 37.03
N THR A 127 23.54 10.74 37.12
CA THR A 127 24.44 11.81 36.69
C THR A 127 25.58 11.26 35.84
N ASN A 128 25.89 11.92 34.72
CA ASN A 128 26.96 11.50 33.82
C ASN A 128 26.83 10.01 33.48
N SER A 129 25.81 9.61 32.74
CA SER A 129 25.51 8.18 32.51
C SER A 129 24.99 7.96 31.11
N SER A 130 25.25 6.78 30.53
CA SER A 130 24.89 6.51 29.14
C SER A 130 24.32 5.12 28.89
N PHE A 131 23.49 5.04 27.86
CA PHE A 131 22.98 3.78 27.32
C PHE A 131 23.21 3.72 25.81
N LYS A 132 23.64 2.56 25.31
CA LYS A 132 23.74 2.27 23.88
C LYS A 132 23.17 0.88 23.58
N GLY A 133 22.22 0.78 22.65
CA GLY A 133 21.75 -0.50 22.14
C GLY A 133 20.23 -0.63 21.99
N GLN A 134 19.72 -1.86 21.99
CA GLN A 134 18.35 -2.17 21.55
C GLN A 134 17.38 -2.33 22.72
N LEU A 135 16.19 -1.74 22.62
CA LEU A 135 15.09 -1.93 23.58
C LEU A 135 13.84 -2.44 22.84
N VAL A 136 13.33 -3.62 23.17
CA VAL A 136 12.17 -4.24 22.48
C VAL A 136 11.02 -4.47 23.47
N ALA A 137 9.89 -3.79 23.24
CA ALA A 137 8.70 -3.86 24.09
C ALA A 137 7.41 -4.02 23.26
N ILE A 138 7.14 -5.25 22.82
CA ILE A 138 6.06 -5.59 21.87
C ILE A 138 4.95 -6.49 22.46
N GLY A 139 4.94 -6.71 23.78
CA GLY A 139 3.96 -7.58 24.43
C GLY A 139 2.52 -7.06 24.39
N THR A 140 1.57 -7.94 24.71
CA THR A 140 0.12 -7.74 24.49
C THR A 140 -0.65 -7.15 25.68
N ASN A 141 0.00 -6.78 26.77
CA ASN A 141 -0.68 -6.43 28.02
C ASN A 141 -1.28 -5.00 27.99
N SER A 142 -2.49 -4.81 28.51
CA SER A 142 -3.23 -3.54 28.43
C SER A 142 -2.84 -2.49 29.50
N GLY A 143 -1.98 -2.84 30.47
CA GLY A 143 -1.66 -2.07 31.68
C GLY A 143 -0.79 -0.79 31.56
N GLY A 144 -0.57 -0.28 30.35
CA GLY A 144 0.35 0.83 30.08
C GLY A 144 1.82 0.41 30.04
N SER A 145 2.68 1.27 29.50
CA SER A 145 4.09 0.96 29.23
C SER A 145 4.91 2.24 29.28
N ASN A 146 6.09 2.19 29.90
CA ASN A 146 7.05 3.29 29.87
C ASN A 146 8.42 2.76 29.43
N ILE A 147 8.98 3.32 28.35
CA ILE A 147 10.21 2.85 27.72
C ILE A 147 11.19 4.02 27.54
N GLY A 148 12.43 3.87 28.02
CA GLY A 148 13.50 4.83 27.72
C GLY A 148 14.91 4.30 27.95
N GLY A 149 15.89 4.89 27.26
CA GLY A 149 17.29 4.48 27.30
C GLY A 149 17.97 4.69 28.65
N ILE A 150 17.61 5.74 29.39
CA ILE A 150 18.13 5.95 30.74
C ILE A 150 17.16 5.39 31.76
N ALA A 151 15.90 5.86 31.70
CA ALA A 151 14.86 5.40 32.60
C ALA A 151 13.54 5.13 31.89
N GLY A 152 12.83 4.08 32.32
CA GLY A 152 11.44 3.88 31.91
C GLY A 152 10.56 4.99 32.51
N TRP A 153 10.64 5.17 33.83
CA TRP A 153 9.84 6.10 34.60
C TRP A 153 10.68 6.83 35.65
N ALA A 154 10.73 8.16 35.56
CA ALA A 154 11.31 9.03 36.57
C ALA A 154 10.21 9.83 37.29
N LYS A 155 10.16 9.75 38.62
CA LYS A 155 9.15 10.46 39.41
C LYS A 155 9.67 11.03 40.72
N ASP A 156 8.87 11.94 41.26
CA ASP A 156 9.01 12.62 42.55
C ASP A 156 10.01 13.78 42.56
N ASN A 157 9.75 14.70 43.48
CA ASN A 157 10.52 15.93 43.61
C ASN A 157 11.98 15.61 43.97
N HIS A 158 12.92 16.35 43.37
CA HIS A 158 14.37 16.15 43.45
C HIS A 158 14.94 14.91 42.74
N THR A 159 14.12 14.04 42.15
CA THR A 159 14.64 13.00 41.25
C THR A 159 15.19 13.68 39.99
N THR A 160 16.48 13.49 39.71
CA THR A 160 17.20 14.23 38.67
C THR A 160 18.01 13.31 37.79
N LEU A 161 17.81 13.42 36.47
CA LEU A 161 18.63 12.81 35.43
C LEU A 161 19.40 13.94 34.76
N SER A 162 20.71 14.00 34.94
CA SER A 162 21.56 15.11 34.51
C SER A 162 22.78 14.60 33.74
N GLN A 163 23.16 15.27 32.64
CA GLN A 163 24.33 14.86 31.85
C GLN A 163 24.21 13.42 31.36
N VAL A 164 23.11 13.09 30.68
CA VAL A 164 22.80 11.72 30.28
C VAL A 164 22.71 11.55 28.76
N GLN A 165 23.20 10.43 28.24
CA GLN A 165 23.18 10.15 26.81
C GLN A 165 22.54 8.79 26.51
N ALA A 166 21.65 8.74 25.52
CA ALA A 166 21.11 7.49 25.01
C ALA A 166 21.26 7.40 23.50
N ASP A 167 21.83 6.30 23.01
CA ASP A 167 21.86 5.92 21.59
C ASP A 167 21.11 4.59 21.42
N VAL A 168 19.85 4.68 21.00
CA VAL A 168 18.89 3.59 21.17
C VAL A 168 18.33 3.08 19.85
N ALA A 169 18.05 1.79 19.78
CA ALA A 169 17.11 1.21 18.82
C ALA A 169 15.88 0.69 19.57
N ILE A 170 14.85 1.54 19.73
CA ILE A 170 13.62 1.20 20.44
C ILE A 170 12.58 0.65 19.46
N THR A 171 12.02 -0.53 19.73
CA THR A 171 10.85 -1.06 19.02
C THR A 171 9.71 -1.30 20.01
N LEU A 172 8.54 -0.75 19.73
CA LEU A 172 7.35 -0.92 20.57
C LEU A 172 6.06 -1.01 19.75
N SER A 173 5.01 -1.59 20.34
CA SER A 173 3.66 -1.56 19.76
C SER A 173 2.69 -0.87 20.72
N ALA A 174 2.60 0.46 20.66
CA ALA A 174 1.68 1.19 21.52
C ALA A 174 0.21 0.83 21.24
N LYS A 175 -0.61 0.68 22.28
CA LYS A 175 -2.05 0.36 22.11
C LYS A 175 -2.96 1.52 22.48
N ASN A 176 -2.51 2.39 23.36
CA ASN A 176 -3.24 3.56 23.84
C ASN A 176 -2.25 4.59 24.41
N ASN A 177 -2.75 5.74 24.85
CA ASN A 177 -1.92 6.84 25.35
C ASN A 177 -1.24 6.57 26.71
N ASN A 178 -1.42 5.38 27.31
CA ASN A 178 -0.63 4.94 28.45
C ASN A 178 0.66 4.23 28.06
N TYR A 179 0.90 4.02 26.76
CA TYR A 179 2.18 3.61 26.22
C TYR A 179 3.02 4.84 25.91
N ARG A 180 4.16 4.96 26.58
CA ARG A 180 5.02 6.15 26.55
C ARG A 180 6.44 5.73 26.25
N ALA A 181 7.03 6.31 25.22
CA ALA A 181 8.40 6.04 24.85
C ALA A 181 9.17 7.30 24.50
N GLY A 182 10.41 7.38 24.98
CA GLY A 182 11.36 8.38 24.56
C GLY A 182 12.79 7.88 24.68
N ALA A 183 13.69 8.36 23.83
CA ALA A 183 15.05 7.82 23.78
C ALA A 183 15.77 7.96 25.13
N LEU A 184 15.52 9.04 25.87
CA LEU A 184 16.07 9.22 27.21
C LEU A 184 15.15 8.65 28.29
N VAL A 185 13.88 9.07 28.29
CA VAL A 185 12.92 8.70 29.36
C VAL A 185 11.53 8.41 28.78
N GLY A 186 10.90 7.32 29.21
CA GLY A 186 9.50 7.03 28.82
C GLY A 186 8.52 8.02 29.45
N HIS A 187 8.57 8.16 30.77
CA HIS A 187 7.66 9.03 31.53
C HIS A 187 8.39 9.80 32.64
N ILE A 188 8.21 11.12 32.69
CA ILE A 188 8.72 11.98 33.75
C ILE A 188 7.56 12.69 34.47
N GLN A 189 7.51 12.60 35.80
CA GLN A 189 6.35 13.02 36.59
C GLN A 189 6.72 13.64 37.94
N ASN A 190 5.81 14.40 38.55
CA ASN A 190 5.91 14.89 39.94
C ASN A 190 7.16 15.74 40.22
N SER A 191 7.49 16.67 39.32
CA SER A 191 8.66 17.56 39.42
C SER A 191 10.03 16.87 39.30
N ALA A 192 10.08 15.61 38.86
CA ALA A 192 11.32 15.01 38.40
C ALA A 192 11.90 15.80 37.20
N ARG A 193 13.23 15.83 37.08
CA ARG A 193 13.93 16.70 36.12
C ARG A 193 14.87 15.88 35.23
N LEU A 194 14.77 16.09 33.92
CA LEU A 194 15.76 15.71 32.92
C LEU A 194 16.47 16.97 32.44
N GLN A 195 17.79 17.01 32.61
CA GLN A 195 18.62 18.15 32.22
C GLN A 195 19.93 17.72 31.54
N ASP A 196 20.41 18.50 30.58
CA ASP A 196 21.68 18.25 29.88
C ASP A 196 21.71 16.85 29.24
N GLY A 197 20.79 16.60 28.31
CA GLY A 197 20.56 15.28 27.72
C GLY A 197 20.92 15.19 26.25
N VAL A 198 21.37 14.01 25.80
CA VAL A 198 21.67 13.72 24.39
C VAL A 198 20.94 12.45 23.94
N ALA A 199 20.07 12.58 22.93
CA ALA A 199 19.27 11.50 22.37
C ALA A 199 19.70 11.19 20.92
N LYS A 200 20.02 9.93 20.65
CA LYS A 200 20.43 9.40 19.34
C LYS A 200 19.73 8.08 19.03
N GLY A 201 19.78 7.69 17.75
CA GLY A 201 19.27 6.40 17.28
C GLY A 201 17.85 6.46 16.71
N THR A 202 17.09 5.38 16.87
CA THR A 202 15.78 5.17 16.23
C THR A 202 14.73 4.72 17.24
N ILE A 203 13.50 5.22 17.09
CA ILE A 203 12.31 4.73 17.79
C ILE A 203 11.26 4.33 16.76
N VAL A 204 10.87 3.06 16.78
CA VAL A 204 9.83 2.53 15.91
C VAL A 204 8.61 2.12 16.73
N ASN A 205 7.52 2.89 16.57
CA ASN A 205 6.22 2.49 17.05
C ASN A 205 5.43 1.77 15.95
N LEU A 206 5.08 0.51 16.19
CA LEU A 206 4.34 -0.35 15.24
C LEU A 206 2.89 0.09 15.01
N THR A 207 2.40 1.07 15.77
CA THR A 207 1.06 1.64 15.63
C THR A 207 1.13 3.16 15.63
N THR A 208 0.01 3.84 15.38
CA THR A 208 -0.12 5.29 15.52
C THR A 208 -0.63 5.74 16.90
N ALA A 209 -0.88 4.80 17.82
CA ALA A 209 -1.34 5.09 19.17
C ALA A 209 -0.16 5.41 20.10
N GLY A 210 -0.43 5.90 21.31
CA GLY A 210 0.60 6.13 22.32
C GLY A 210 1.22 7.52 22.30
N GLN A 211 2.08 7.76 23.29
CA GLN A 211 2.81 9.00 23.50
C GLN A 211 4.30 8.72 23.24
N VAL A 212 4.69 8.78 21.96
CA VAL A 212 6.05 8.46 21.51
C VAL A 212 6.76 9.72 21.04
N GLY A 213 7.86 10.08 21.70
CA GLY A 213 8.66 11.27 21.37
C GLY A 213 10.14 10.93 21.26
N GLY A 214 10.89 11.65 20.42
CA GLY A 214 12.34 11.40 20.25
C GLY A 214 13.15 11.59 21.54
N VAL A 215 12.69 12.40 22.49
CA VAL A 215 13.35 12.63 23.79
C VAL A 215 12.59 11.96 24.93
N VAL A 216 11.30 12.26 25.04
CA VAL A 216 10.44 11.84 26.16
C VAL A 216 9.04 11.45 25.68
N GLY A 217 8.48 10.40 26.26
CA GLY A 217 7.11 9.98 25.95
C GLY A 217 6.07 10.95 26.51
N SER A 218 6.04 11.13 27.83
CA SER A 218 5.21 12.17 28.48
C SER A 218 5.88 12.82 29.69
N THR A 219 5.49 14.06 29.97
CA THR A 219 5.84 14.84 31.17
C THR A 219 4.64 15.00 32.11
N TRP A 220 3.51 14.35 31.81
CA TRP A 220 2.27 14.52 32.57
C TRP A 220 2.29 13.71 33.89
N SER A 221 2.07 14.29 35.07
CA SER A 221 1.96 15.72 35.38
C SER A 221 3.27 16.27 35.95
N SER A 222 3.64 17.47 35.48
CA SER A 222 4.69 18.33 36.05
C SER A 222 6.13 17.80 36.00
N GLY A 223 6.47 16.88 35.10
CA GLY A 223 7.87 16.54 34.83
C GLY A 223 8.58 17.64 34.02
N VAL A 224 9.88 17.85 34.26
CA VAL A 224 10.64 18.96 33.66
C VAL A 224 11.71 18.43 32.71
N VAL A 225 11.76 18.96 31.49
CA VAL A 225 12.82 18.68 30.52
C VAL A 225 13.51 20.00 30.14
N ASN A 226 14.83 20.05 30.26
CA ASN A 226 15.62 21.23 29.94
C ASN A 226 16.95 20.87 29.26
N ASN A 227 17.35 21.63 28.25
CA ASN A 227 18.66 21.53 27.60
C ASN A 227 18.95 20.12 27.07
N VAL A 228 18.23 19.71 26.02
CA VAL A 228 18.40 18.38 25.39
C VAL A 228 18.64 18.54 23.90
N VAL A 229 19.57 17.77 23.34
CA VAL A 229 19.82 17.67 21.89
C VAL A 229 19.39 16.28 21.41
N SER A 230 18.55 16.22 20.37
CA SER A 230 18.04 14.98 19.79
C SER A 230 18.37 14.87 18.30
N SER A 231 18.86 13.71 17.90
CA SER A 231 19.08 13.30 16.50
C SER A 231 18.25 12.07 16.13
N VAL A 232 17.24 11.75 16.94
CA VAL A 232 16.48 10.51 16.88
C VAL A 232 15.52 10.48 15.69
N GLN A 233 15.49 9.35 15.00
CA GLN A 233 14.50 9.07 13.95
C GLN A 233 13.30 8.34 14.55
N VAL A 234 12.12 8.96 14.48
CA VAL A 234 10.90 8.44 15.12
C VAL A 234 9.85 8.07 14.06
N THR A 235 9.49 6.79 14.00
CA THR A 235 8.38 6.28 13.20
C THR A 235 7.10 6.26 14.04
N ASN A 236 6.00 6.81 13.50
CA ASN A 236 4.71 6.96 14.20
C ASN A 236 4.79 7.65 15.57
N GLY A 237 5.56 8.75 15.63
CA GLY A 237 5.73 9.56 16.84
C GLY A 237 6.16 10.99 16.55
N LYS A 238 6.63 11.68 17.59
CA LYS A 238 7.01 13.10 17.61
C LYS A 238 8.51 13.28 17.74
N ARG A 239 9.04 14.43 17.32
CA ARG A 239 10.50 14.70 17.33
C ARG A 239 11.08 14.85 18.74
N VAL A 240 10.33 15.42 19.68
CA VAL A 240 10.78 15.65 21.07
C VAL A 240 9.83 15.00 22.06
N HIS A 241 8.56 15.41 22.09
CA HIS A 241 7.61 15.04 23.14
C HIS A 241 6.38 14.31 22.57
N GLY A 242 6.13 13.09 23.05
CA GLY A 242 5.06 12.24 22.56
C GLY A 242 3.65 12.68 22.95
N ASP A 243 3.49 13.41 24.05
CA ASP A 243 2.19 13.83 24.60
C ASP A 243 1.84 15.29 24.25
N THR A 244 1.56 15.52 22.96
CA THR A 244 1.29 16.87 22.45
C THR A 244 -0.02 17.48 22.95
N ALA A 245 -0.93 16.67 23.53
CA ALA A 245 -2.15 17.17 24.16
C ALA A 245 -1.86 17.94 25.45
N TYR A 246 -0.72 17.67 26.12
CA TYR A 246 -0.29 18.41 27.29
C TYR A 246 0.40 19.72 26.89
N GLY A 247 -0.40 20.69 26.45
CA GLY A 247 0.10 21.97 25.94
C GLY A 247 0.91 22.81 26.95
N SER A 248 0.79 22.59 28.25
CA SER A 248 1.57 23.30 29.28
C SER A 248 2.78 22.51 29.80
N ALA A 249 3.25 21.51 29.04
CA ALA A 249 4.41 20.70 29.40
C ALA A 249 5.64 21.59 29.74
N PRO A 250 6.30 21.38 30.90
CA PRO A 250 7.51 22.11 31.32
C PRO A 250 8.76 21.65 30.54
N ILE A 251 8.77 21.92 29.23
CA ILE A 251 9.86 21.55 28.31
C ILE A 251 10.46 22.82 27.75
N THR A 252 11.77 22.98 27.94
CA THR A 252 12.54 24.17 27.53
C THR A 252 13.88 23.77 26.94
N ASN A 253 14.43 24.58 26.03
CA ASN A 253 15.76 24.36 25.44
C ASN A 253 15.96 22.96 24.84
N THR A 254 15.00 22.50 24.04
CA THR A 254 15.05 21.22 23.33
C THR A 254 15.36 21.44 21.85
N PHE A 255 16.44 20.83 21.40
CA PHE A 255 17.00 21.04 20.07
C PHE A 255 17.00 19.74 19.25
N VAL A 256 16.75 19.84 17.95
CA VAL A 256 16.75 18.69 17.02
C VAL A 256 17.71 18.94 15.85
N THR A 257 18.44 17.91 15.42
CA THR A 257 19.36 18.00 14.27
C THR A 257 18.64 17.72 12.95
N GLY A 258 19.33 17.88 11.81
CA GLY A 258 18.77 17.60 10.49
C GLY A 258 18.48 16.11 10.24
N SER A 259 19.12 15.22 11.01
CA SER A 259 18.91 13.77 10.93
C SER A 259 17.70 13.26 11.72
N ALA A 260 17.09 14.10 12.56
CA ALA A 260 15.90 13.73 13.34
C ALA A 260 14.64 13.66 12.47
N SER A 261 13.79 12.64 12.70
CA SER A 261 12.55 12.43 11.95
C SER A 261 11.35 12.18 12.86
N GLY A 262 10.14 12.28 12.33
CA GLY A 262 8.88 12.22 13.07
C GLY A 262 8.04 13.48 12.90
N ALA A 263 6.79 13.40 13.34
CA ALA A 263 5.86 14.54 13.23
C ALA A 263 6.33 15.70 14.10
N ALA A 264 6.30 16.90 13.54
CA ALA A 264 6.73 18.11 14.24
C ALA A 264 5.87 18.35 15.50
N ASP A 265 6.53 18.86 16.54
CA ASP A 265 5.91 19.30 17.78
C ASP A 265 6.51 20.66 18.20
N LYS A 266 5.77 21.43 18.99
CA LYS A 266 6.13 22.82 19.31
C LYS A 266 7.38 22.98 20.18
N TRP A 267 7.90 21.88 20.75
CA TRP A 267 9.11 21.89 21.55
C TRP A 267 10.35 21.55 20.71
N SER A 268 10.19 21.25 19.42
CA SER A 268 11.30 20.97 18.52
C SER A 268 11.92 22.26 17.95
N THR A 269 13.11 22.64 18.45
CA THR A 269 13.91 23.73 17.86
C THR A 269 15.00 23.14 16.97
N GLN A 270 14.91 23.32 15.65
CA GLN A 270 15.92 22.77 14.74
C GLN A 270 17.21 23.58 14.79
N ILE A 271 18.36 22.90 14.86
CA ILE A 271 19.71 23.49 14.88
C ILE A 271 20.63 22.78 13.89
N SER A 272 21.76 23.41 13.55
CA SER A 272 22.78 22.79 12.69
C SER A 272 23.56 21.70 13.43
N GLU A 273 24.17 20.77 12.69
CA GLU A 273 25.03 19.71 13.27
C GLU A 273 26.21 20.30 14.06
N THR A 274 26.79 21.41 13.59
CA THR A 274 27.90 22.08 14.28
C THR A 274 27.46 22.73 15.60
N GLU A 275 26.27 23.34 15.61
CA GLU A 275 25.68 23.91 16.83
C GLU A 275 25.31 22.79 17.81
N ALA A 276 24.74 21.69 17.30
CA ALA A 276 24.43 20.50 18.08
C ALA A 276 25.68 19.93 18.73
N ALA A 277 26.77 19.74 17.97
CA ALA A 277 28.05 19.28 18.50
C ALA A 277 28.60 20.20 19.61
N SER A 278 28.49 21.52 19.44
CA SER A 278 28.94 22.50 20.44
C SER A 278 28.11 22.43 21.73
N LYS A 279 26.78 22.31 21.61
CA LYS A 279 25.87 22.15 22.77
C LYS A 279 26.11 20.82 23.48
N ILE A 280 26.27 19.73 22.73
CA ILE A 280 26.58 18.40 23.27
C ILE A 280 27.91 18.45 24.04
N ALA A 281 28.96 19.04 23.47
CA ALA A 281 30.25 19.18 24.15
C ALA A 281 30.13 19.98 25.46
N ALA A 282 29.32 21.05 25.48
CA ALA A 282 29.09 21.87 26.66
C ALA A 282 28.33 21.15 27.79
N MET A 283 27.57 20.08 27.49
CA MET A 283 26.88 19.26 28.50
C MET A 283 27.87 18.44 29.35
N GLY A 284 29.09 18.22 28.85
CA GLY A 284 30.16 17.56 29.61
C GLY A 284 29.87 16.10 29.97
N ILE A 285 29.13 15.38 29.13
CA ILE A 285 28.86 13.96 29.31
C ILE A 285 30.12 13.19 28.91
N THR A 286 30.76 12.53 29.89
CA THR A 286 31.98 11.75 29.66
C THR A 286 31.73 10.25 29.73
N ALA A 287 30.71 9.82 30.47
CA ALA A 287 30.46 8.40 30.71
C ALA A 287 30.11 7.66 29.42
N THR A 288 31.01 6.82 28.95
CA THR A 288 30.77 5.91 27.83
C THR A 288 31.43 4.57 28.11
N VAL A 289 30.92 3.49 27.50
CA VAL A 289 31.61 2.19 27.55
C VAL A 289 33.05 2.25 26.99
N ALA A 290 33.39 3.29 26.22
CA ALA A 290 34.76 3.52 25.76
C ALA A 290 35.76 3.74 26.92
N ASP A 291 35.29 4.18 28.10
CA ASP A 291 36.12 4.46 29.27
C ASP A 291 36.76 3.17 29.85
N SER A 292 36.03 2.05 29.83
CA SER A 292 36.55 0.72 30.15
C SER A 292 37.15 0.01 28.93
N LEU A 293 36.61 0.23 27.71
CA LEU A 293 37.15 -0.34 26.47
C LEU A 293 38.50 0.29 26.05
N ASN A 294 38.95 1.40 26.62
CA ASN A 294 40.31 1.92 26.40
C ASN A 294 41.40 0.98 26.96
N ASN A 295 41.07 0.08 27.90
CA ASN A 295 41.93 -1.06 28.25
C ASN A 295 41.93 -2.16 27.16
N GLN A 296 40.88 -2.20 26.33
CA GLN A 296 40.73 -3.03 25.12
C GLN A 296 41.28 -2.36 23.84
N ALA A 297 41.70 -1.09 23.84
CA ALA A 297 42.28 -0.43 22.66
C ALA A 297 43.58 -1.10 22.17
N LYS A 298 44.09 -2.12 22.86
CA LYS A 298 45.13 -3.03 22.36
C LYS A 298 44.61 -4.17 21.46
N ASN A 299 43.29 -4.36 21.34
CA ASN A 299 42.64 -5.45 20.60
C ASN A 299 41.58 -5.01 19.57
N LEU A 300 41.29 -3.70 19.41
CA LEU A 300 40.55 -3.21 18.24
C LEU A 300 41.45 -3.30 17.00
N TYR A 301 41.02 -4.09 16.01
CA TYR A 301 41.73 -4.27 14.76
C TYR A 301 41.77 -2.93 13.98
N SER A 302 42.84 -2.16 14.14
CA SER A 302 43.21 -1.06 13.25
C SER A 302 44.53 -1.42 12.57
N VAL A 303 44.51 -1.45 11.24
CA VAL A 303 45.70 -1.75 10.44
C VAL A 303 46.12 -0.51 9.70
N ASP A 304 47.27 0.01 10.09
CA ASP A 304 47.99 0.99 9.29
C ASP A 304 49.09 0.27 8.50
N TYR A 305 48.79 -0.06 7.24
CA TYR A 305 49.74 -0.71 6.33
C TYR A 305 50.96 0.18 6.04
N SER A 306 50.87 1.51 6.23
CA SER A 306 52.00 2.42 5.96
C SER A 306 53.18 2.20 6.90
N LEU A 307 52.96 1.49 8.02
CA LEU A 307 53.99 1.15 9.00
C LEU A 307 54.78 -0.12 8.63
N LEU A 308 54.41 -0.83 7.56
CA LEU A 308 55.03 -2.09 7.15
C LEU A 308 56.07 -1.89 6.05
N ASP A 309 57.12 -2.73 6.07
CA ASP A 309 58.17 -2.71 5.06
C ASP A 309 57.60 -2.97 3.66
N LYS A 310 58.06 -2.19 2.66
CA LYS A 310 57.62 -2.22 1.25
C LYS A 310 56.15 -1.82 1.01
N ALA A 311 55.45 -1.27 1.99
CA ALA A 311 54.15 -0.64 1.76
C ALA A 311 54.30 0.76 1.15
N THR A 312 53.43 1.11 0.20
CA THR A 312 53.38 2.44 -0.43
C THR A 312 51.98 3.03 -0.32
N SER A 313 51.87 4.32 -0.01
CA SER A 313 50.56 5.00 0.15
C SER A 313 49.65 4.88 -1.07
N GLU A 314 50.22 4.90 -2.27
CA GLU A 314 49.49 4.73 -3.55
C GLU A 314 48.78 3.38 -3.68
N ARG A 315 49.15 2.38 -2.87
CA ARG A 315 48.61 1.01 -2.89
C ARG A 315 47.67 0.71 -1.71
N ALA A 316 47.27 1.72 -0.94
CA ALA A 316 46.42 1.53 0.23
C ALA A 316 45.14 0.72 -0.07
N ILE A 317 44.50 0.95 -1.22
CA ILE A 317 43.31 0.19 -1.65
C ILE A 317 43.66 -1.26 -2.00
N ALA A 318 44.80 -1.49 -2.68
CA ALA A 318 45.27 -2.84 -2.98
C ALA A 318 45.53 -3.64 -1.70
N TYR A 319 46.08 -3.01 -0.65
CA TYR A 319 46.27 -3.65 0.66
C TYR A 319 44.94 -4.03 1.31
N ALA A 320 43.99 -3.09 1.37
CA ALA A 320 42.67 -3.34 1.94
C ALA A 320 41.88 -4.41 1.18
N ASN A 321 42.00 -4.46 -0.15
CA ASN A 321 41.32 -5.46 -0.97
C ASN A 321 42.00 -6.83 -0.88
N MET A 322 43.33 -6.87 -0.82
CA MET A 322 44.07 -8.12 -0.62
C MET A 322 43.78 -8.72 0.75
N GLU A 323 43.62 -7.89 1.77
CA GLU A 323 43.14 -8.33 3.08
C GLU A 323 41.76 -8.96 3.02
N LYS A 324 40.83 -8.39 2.23
CA LYS A 324 39.51 -9.00 2.01
C LYS A 324 39.57 -10.33 1.24
N LEU A 325 40.58 -10.52 0.37
CA LEU A 325 40.84 -11.79 -0.29
C LEU A 325 41.52 -12.81 0.64
N LEU A 326 42.26 -12.34 1.66
CA LEU A 326 43.07 -13.15 2.57
C LEU A 326 42.89 -12.72 4.05
N PRO A 327 41.68 -12.87 4.62
CA PRO A 327 41.30 -12.26 5.89
C PRO A 327 42.05 -12.79 7.12
N PHE A 328 42.70 -13.95 7.02
CA PHE A 328 43.40 -14.61 8.13
C PHE A 328 44.93 -14.63 8.00
N TYR A 329 45.48 -13.85 7.07
CA TYR A 329 46.92 -13.82 6.79
C TYR A 329 47.63 -12.67 7.50
N ASN A 330 48.96 -12.83 7.69
CA ASN A 330 49.77 -11.76 8.24
C ASN A 330 49.89 -10.58 7.24
N LYS A 331 50.11 -9.40 7.79
CA LYS A 331 50.03 -8.15 7.04
C LYS A 331 51.17 -8.00 6.05
N GLU A 332 52.35 -8.53 6.37
CA GLU A 332 53.52 -8.53 5.49
C GLU A 332 53.26 -9.33 4.21
N TYR A 333 52.57 -10.46 4.32
CA TYR A 333 52.19 -11.27 3.17
C TYR A 333 51.09 -10.62 2.34
N ILE A 334 50.13 -9.96 2.99
CA ILE A 334 49.13 -9.11 2.31
C ILE A 334 49.83 -8.01 1.48
N VAL A 335 50.78 -7.27 2.07
CA VAL A 335 51.57 -6.24 1.35
C VAL A 335 52.36 -6.85 0.19
N TYR A 336 53.02 -7.99 0.42
CA TYR A 336 53.78 -8.69 -0.62
C TYR A 336 52.93 -9.07 -1.83
N LEU A 337 51.75 -9.67 -1.63
CA LEU A 337 50.85 -10.05 -2.72
C LEU A 337 50.17 -8.84 -3.37
N ALA A 338 49.72 -7.87 -2.58
CA ALA A 338 49.10 -6.65 -3.10
C ALA A 338 50.06 -5.82 -3.96
N ASN A 339 51.36 -5.84 -3.68
CA ASN A 339 52.38 -5.19 -4.50
C ASN A 339 52.52 -5.80 -5.90
N LYS A 340 52.03 -7.03 -6.11
CA LYS A 340 51.98 -7.67 -7.44
C LYS A 340 50.79 -7.22 -8.29
N ILE A 341 49.79 -6.58 -7.69
CA ILE A 341 48.62 -6.05 -8.42
C ILE A 341 49.05 -4.80 -9.20
N ALA A 342 48.67 -4.68 -10.47
CA ALA A 342 48.94 -3.46 -11.24
C ALA A 342 48.11 -2.30 -10.67
N LEU A 343 48.68 -1.08 -10.58
CA LEU A 343 47.92 0.11 -10.14
C LEU A 343 46.76 0.47 -11.08
N THR A 344 46.79 -0.04 -12.31
CA THR A 344 45.71 0.08 -13.29
C THR A 344 44.59 -0.94 -13.08
N ASP A 345 44.80 -1.96 -12.24
CA ASP A 345 43.81 -2.98 -11.94
C ASP A 345 42.73 -2.42 -10.99
N LYS A 346 41.49 -2.84 -11.18
CA LYS A 346 40.37 -2.41 -10.32
C LYS A 346 40.57 -2.81 -8.86
N LEU A 347 41.23 -3.94 -8.57
CA LEU A 347 41.61 -4.35 -7.22
C LEU A 347 42.56 -3.36 -6.53
N ALA A 348 43.27 -2.50 -7.27
CA ALA A 348 44.10 -1.44 -6.72
C ALA A 348 43.41 -0.06 -6.68
N GLN A 349 42.24 0.09 -7.31
CA GLN A 349 41.57 1.38 -7.51
C GLN A 349 40.27 1.54 -6.73
N THR A 350 39.49 0.47 -6.58
CA THR A 350 38.16 0.52 -5.95
C THR A 350 38.10 -0.46 -4.79
N ARG A 351 37.62 -0.01 -3.63
CA ARG A 351 37.51 -0.84 -2.43
C ARG A 351 36.46 -1.95 -2.61
N LEU A 352 36.78 -3.16 -2.14
CA LEU A 352 35.85 -4.28 -2.03
C LEU A 352 34.97 -4.14 -0.79
N LEU A 353 33.68 -4.40 -0.97
CA LEU A 353 32.70 -4.56 0.12
C LEU A 353 32.62 -6.01 0.57
N ASP A 354 32.56 -6.95 -0.37
CA ASP A 354 32.47 -8.39 -0.10
C ASP A 354 33.11 -9.23 -1.24
N VAL A 355 33.50 -10.46 -0.90
CA VAL A 355 33.97 -11.49 -1.83
C VAL A 355 33.18 -12.77 -1.59
N VAL A 356 32.45 -13.22 -2.62
CA VAL A 356 31.51 -14.34 -2.51
C VAL A 356 31.99 -15.53 -3.34
N PRO A 357 32.24 -16.71 -2.75
CA PRO A 357 32.62 -17.89 -3.50
C PRO A 357 31.44 -18.49 -4.26
N MET A 358 31.75 -19.13 -5.39
CA MET A 358 30.73 -19.62 -6.33
C MET A 358 31.13 -20.97 -6.96
N VAL A 359 30.11 -21.74 -7.35
CA VAL A 359 30.21 -22.88 -8.26
C VAL A 359 29.48 -22.52 -9.55
N GLY A 360 30.24 -22.18 -10.59
CA GLY A 360 29.68 -21.59 -11.81
C GLY A 360 29.00 -20.26 -11.51
N ASN A 361 27.67 -20.22 -11.62
CA ASN A 361 26.85 -19.05 -11.29
C ASN A 361 26.11 -19.19 -9.94
N GLN A 362 26.28 -20.31 -9.23
CA GLN A 362 25.62 -20.55 -7.95
C GLN A 362 26.45 -19.97 -6.79
N ILE A 363 25.79 -19.22 -5.91
CA ILE A 363 26.38 -18.64 -4.71
C ILE A 363 26.68 -19.74 -3.68
N VAL A 364 27.85 -19.67 -3.04
CA VAL A 364 28.24 -20.57 -1.96
C VAL A 364 28.34 -19.79 -0.64
N THR A 365 27.51 -20.17 0.34
CA THR A 365 27.51 -19.58 1.70
C THR A 365 27.99 -20.55 2.77
N ASP A 366 28.27 -21.80 2.39
CA ASP A 366 29.05 -22.77 3.17
C ASP A 366 30.25 -23.23 2.33
N PRO A 367 31.34 -22.45 2.30
CA PRO A 367 32.51 -22.77 1.47
C PRO A 367 33.17 -24.08 1.85
N ASN A 368 33.09 -24.49 3.12
CA ASN A 368 33.76 -25.69 3.62
C ASN A 368 33.19 -26.97 3.02
N SER A 369 31.86 -27.10 2.94
CA SER A 369 31.23 -28.28 2.35
C SER A 369 31.43 -28.40 0.84
N GLN A 370 31.71 -27.28 0.16
CA GLN A 370 31.88 -27.21 -1.29
C GLN A 370 33.31 -26.87 -1.72
N LYS A 371 34.30 -26.99 -0.83
CA LYS A 371 35.62 -26.40 -1.04
C LYS A 371 36.33 -26.83 -2.34
N ARG A 372 36.12 -28.07 -2.79
CA ARG A 372 36.72 -28.57 -4.05
C ARG A 372 35.91 -28.22 -5.30
N ALA A 373 34.66 -27.84 -5.14
CA ALA A 373 33.76 -27.48 -6.24
C ALA A 373 33.81 -25.98 -6.56
N ILE A 374 34.18 -25.14 -5.59
CA ILE A 374 34.37 -23.70 -5.80
C ILE A 374 35.38 -23.48 -6.92
N ASN A 375 34.92 -22.81 -7.98
CA ASN A 375 35.70 -22.57 -9.19
C ASN A 375 35.68 -21.09 -9.62
N ARG A 376 34.93 -20.24 -8.90
CA ARG A 376 34.78 -18.82 -9.20
C ARG A 376 34.52 -18.02 -7.93
N ILE A 377 34.89 -16.74 -7.95
CA ILE A 377 34.55 -15.76 -6.92
C ILE A 377 33.91 -14.52 -7.55
N MET A 378 32.94 -13.94 -6.85
CA MET A 378 32.34 -12.64 -7.16
C MET A 378 32.95 -11.58 -6.26
N LEU A 379 33.49 -10.54 -6.87
CA LEU A 379 34.04 -9.36 -6.21
C LEU A 379 33.00 -8.24 -6.23
N HIS A 380 32.49 -7.83 -5.07
CA HIS A 380 31.54 -6.71 -4.96
C HIS A 380 32.28 -5.45 -4.54
N TYR A 381 32.27 -4.43 -5.39
CA TYR A 381 32.99 -3.17 -5.18
C TYR A 381 32.10 -2.06 -4.60
N ALA A 382 32.72 -1.13 -3.89
CA ALA A 382 32.06 0.03 -3.28
C ALA A 382 31.47 1.03 -4.30
N ASP A 383 31.87 0.95 -5.57
CA ASP A 383 31.27 1.70 -6.68
C ASP A 383 30.01 1.04 -7.25
N ASN A 384 29.45 0.05 -6.53
CA ASN A 384 28.23 -0.68 -6.87
C ASN A 384 28.35 -1.47 -8.20
N THR A 385 29.50 -2.13 -8.38
CA THR A 385 29.75 -3.04 -9.50
C THR A 385 30.23 -4.39 -9.00
N VAL A 386 30.03 -5.44 -9.81
CA VAL A 386 30.60 -6.77 -9.58
C VAL A 386 31.60 -7.15 -10.65
N ALA A 387 32.64 -7.86 -10.27
CA ALA A 387 33.54 -8.56 -11.19
C ALA A 387 33.63 -10.03 -10.77
N TYR A 388 34.10 -10.88 -11.69
CA TYR A 388 34.25 -12.30 -11.41
C TYR A 388 35.65 -12.76 -11.76
N LEU A 389 36.22 -13.61 -10.91
CA LEU A 389 37.51 -14.25 -11.14
C LEU A 389 37.36 -15.76 -11.00
N ASP A 390 38.02 -16.50 -11.88
CA ASP A 390 38.10 -17.96 -11.77
C ASP A 390 39.15 -18.34 -10.72
N VAL A 391 38.82 -19.34 -9.92
CA VAL A 391 39.70 -19.84 -8.86
C VAL A 391 39.81 -21.36 -8.92
N ALA A 392 40.93 -21.90 -8.43
CA ALA A 392 41.13 -23.34 -8.32
C ALA A 392 41.55 -23.70 -6.89
N PHE A 393 40.90 -24.72 -6.31
CA PHE A 393 41.27 -25.22 -4.99
C PHE A 393 42.74 -25.64 -4.99
N LYS A 394 43.52 -25.07 -4.05
CA LYS A 394 44.95 -25.31 -3.94
C LYS A 394 45.22 -26.36 -2.87
N GLU A 395 44.92 -26.03 -1.61
CA GLU A 395 45.18 -26.90 -0.46
C GLU A 395 44.40 -26.44 0.78
N ASP A 396 44.35 -27.32 1.78
CA ASP A 396 43.93 -26.95 3.15
C ASP A 396 45.18 -26.50 3.92
N PHE A 397 45.21 -25.25 4.39
CA PHE A 397 46.36 -24.74 5.14
C PHE A 397 46.28 -25.17 6.61
N VAL A 398 47.06 -26.20 6.96
CA VAL A 398 46.96 -26.95 8.22
C VAL A 398 47.12 -26.08 9.47
N ASN A 399 47.96 -25.04 9.43
CA ASN A 399 48.27 -24.23 10.61
C ASN A 399 47.24 -23.14 10.93
N SER A 400 46.49 -22.66 9.94
CA SER A 400 45.46 -21.61 10.13
C SER A 400 44.03 -22.14 9.99
N HIS A 401 43.85 -23.42 9.65
CA HIS A 401 42.55 -24.05 9.43
C HIS A 401 41.72 -23.28 8.40
N VAL A 402 42.25 -23.02 7.21
CA VAL A 402 41.54 -22.34 6.10
C VAL A 402 41.75 -23.08 4.79
N SER A 403 40.88 -22.85 3.80
CA SER A 403 41.04 -23.35 2.43
C SER A 403 41.62 -22.29 1.53
N ASP A 404 42.69 -22.61 0.82
CA ASP A 404 43.32 -21.71 -0.14
C ASP A 404 42.91 -22.04 -1.58
N TYR A 405 42.73 -20.98 -2.35
CA TYR A 405 42.46 -21.03 -3.78
C TYR A 405 43.48 -20.19 -4.53
N THR A 406 43.94 -20.70 -5.68
CA THR A 406 44.72 -19.90 -6.61
C THR A 406 43.77 -19.13 -7.51
N ILE A 407 43.98 -17.82 -7.66
CA ILE A 407 43.26 -17.02 -8.67
C ILE A 407 43.88 -17.31 -10.03
N VAL A 408 43.10 -17.93 -10.92
CA VAL A 408 43.58 -18.46 -12.21
C VAL A 408 44.24 -17.36 -13.03
N GLY A 409 45.44 -17.65 -13.56
CA GLY A 409 46.21 -16.71 -14.36
C GLY A 409 46.99 -15.65 -13.57
N THR A 410 47.01 -15.73 -12.23
CA THR A 410 47.75 -14.80 -11.37
C THR A 410 48.54 -15.52 -10.28
N ASP A 411 49.44 -14.79 -9.62
CA ASP A 411 50.15 -15.24 -8.41
C ASP A 411 49.32 -15.03 -7.11
N LEU A 412 48.08 -14.56 -7.23
CA LEU A 412 47.26 -14.18 -6.09
C LEU A 412 46.52 -15.38 -5.52
N LEU A 413 46.21 -15.30 -4.23
CA LEU A 413 45.44 -16.30 -3.50
C LEU A 413 44.11 -15.71 -3.04
N TYR A 414 43.15 -16.59 -2.85
CA TYR A 414 41.88 -16.30 -2.19
C TYR A 414 41.65 -17.31 -1.08
N THR A 415 41.18 -16.83 0.05
CA THR A 415 40.75 -17.61 1.20
C THR A 415 39.39 -17.09 1.64
N PRO A 416 38.33 -17.91 1.66
CA PRO A 416 37.03 -17.49 2.17
C PRO A 416 37.13 -16.99 3.62
N GLU A 417 36.30 -16.02 4.01
CA GLU A 417 36.22 -15.47 5.39
C GLU A 417 35.51 -16.45 6.35
N THR A 418 35.99 -17.70 6.39
CA THR A 418 35.51 -18.75 7.27
C THR A 418 36.66 -19.73 7.58
N PHE A 419 36.67 -20.27 8.80
CA PHE A 419 37.61 -21.33 9.19
C PHE A 419 37.08 -22.70 8.73
N LEU A 420 37.99 -23.67 8.54
CA LEU A 420 37.73 -25.11 8.35
C LEU A 420 37.19 -25.74 9.65
N SER A 421 36.05 -25.24 10.10
CA SER A 421 35.33 -25.71 11.28
C SER A 421 34.47 -26.92 10.93
N ASN A 422 34.57 -27.99 11.72
CA ASN A 422 33.66 -29.13 11.57
C ASN A 422 32.37 -28.88 12.37
N TYR A 423 31.31 -28.49 11.66
CA TYR A 423 30.01 -28.23 12.26
C TYR A 423 29.16 -29.49 12.49
N ASP A 424 29.59 -30.67 12.02
CA ASP A 424 28.76 -31.89 12.00
C ASP A 424 28.24 -32.26 13.39
N GLY A 425 29.09 -32.16 14.41
CA GLY A 425 28.72 -32.46 15.80
C GLY A 425 27.63 -31.52 16.34
N MET A 426 27.81 -30.20 16.17
CA MET A 426 26.82 -29.20 16.58
C MET A 426 25.51 -29.34 15.80
N VAL A 427 25.62 -29.45 14.47
CA VAL A 427 24.46 -29.58 13.57
C VAL A 427 23.68 -30.84 13.90
N HIS A 428 24.33 -31.97 14.16
CA HIS A 428 23.66 -33.22 14.52
C HIS A 428 22.90 -33.09 15.85
N ARG A 429 23.53 -32.51 16.89
CA ARG A 429 22.87 -32.28 18.19
C ARG A 429 21.63 -31.37 18.06
N LEU A 430 21.76 -30.28 17.31
CA LEU A 430 20.69 -29.31 17.12
C LEU A 430 19.57 -29.81 16.20
N THR A 431 19.90 -30.58 15.16
CA THR A 431 18.89 -31.07 14.20
C THR A 431 17.86 -31.96 14.89
N ASN A 432 18.25 -32.83 15.81
CA ASN A 432 17.31 -33.69 16.54
C ASN A 432 16.30 -32.86 17.35
N ASP A 433 16.77 -31.81 18.04
CA ASP A 433 15.95 -30.94 18.88
C ASP A 433 15.01 -30.00 18.10
N ILE A 434 15.34 -29.72 16.84
CA ILE A 434 14.61 -28.76 15.99
C ILE A 434 13.73 -29.48 14.97
N SER A 435 14.11 -30.69 14.54
CA SER A 435 13.29 -31.54 13.65
C SER A 435 11.92 -31.91 14.25
N SER A 436 11.78 -31.85 15.58
CA SER A 436 10.50 -32.06 16.27
C SER A 436 9.60 -30.82 16.34
N LEU A 437 10.00 -29.67 15.80
CA LEU A 437 9.19 -28.46 15.85
C LEU A 437 7.95 -28.58 14.95
N VAL A 438 6.81 -28.12 15.47
CA VAL A 438 5.54 -28.05 14.77
C VAL A 438 5.13 -26.58 14.71
N PHE A 439 4.76 -26.11 13.51
CA PHE A 439 4.38 -24.71 13.30
C PHE A 439 3.24 -24.29 14.24
N ASN A 440 2.20 -25.13 14.37
CA ASN A 440 1.03 -24.87 15.21
C ASN A 440 1.22 -25.23 16.70
N SER A 441 2.42 -25.07 17.27
CA SER A 441 2.70 -25.39 18.67
C SER A 441 2.63 -24.16 19.61
N ASP A 442 2.36 -24.39 20.89
CA ASP A 442 2.34 -23.35 21.92
C ASP A 442 3.68 -22.62 22.06
N LYS A 443 4.80 -23.30 21.77
CA LYS A 443 6.13 -22.69 21.79
C LYS A 443 6.31 -21.67 20.68
N VAL A 444 5.82 -21.97 19.47
CA VAL A 444 5.81 -21.02 18.35
C VAL A 444 4.89 -19.84 18.69
N LYS A 445 3.70 -20.09 19.24
CA LYS A 445 2.80 -19.03 19.72
C LYS A 445 3.48 -18.12 20.76
N ALA A 446 4.21 -18.71 21.71
CA ALA A 446 4.95 -17.97 22.73
C ALA A 446 6.05 -17.07 22.14
N VAL A 447 6.86 -17.58 21.19
CA VAL A 447 7.87 -16.77 20.47
C VAL A 447 7.24 -15.61 19.71
N LEU A 448 6.07 -15.84 19.10
CA LEU A 448 5.32 -14.81 18.39
C LEU A 448 4.63 -13.81 19.32
N GLY A 449 4.76 -13.96 20.65
CA GLY A 449 4.08 -13.11 21.63
C GLY A 449 2.55 -13.26 21.61
N ILE A 450 2.05 -14.42 21.17
CA ILE A 450 0.63 -14.77 21.26
C ILE A 450 0.40 -15.31 22.67
N VAL A 451 -0.15 -14.46 23.53
CA VAL A 451 -0.53 -14.81 24.90
C VAL A 451 -2.05 -14.90 24.94
N GLU A 452 -2.57 -15.97 25.54
CA GLU A 452 -4.00 -16.09 25.84
C GLU A 452 -4.46 -14.86 26.64
N PRO A 453 -5.45 -14.10 26.15
CA PRO A 453 -5.84 -12.87 26.80
C PRO A 453 -6.45 -13.18 28.18
N THR A 454 -5.95 -12.54 29.23
CA THR A 454 -6.45 -12.71 30.61
C THR A 454 -7.89 -12.22 30.81
N THR A 455 -8.38 -11.44 29.85
CA THR A 455 -9.77 -10.96 29.76
C THR A 455 -10.29 -11.25 28.35
N PRO A 456 -11.53 -11.73 28.18
CA PRO A 456 -12.10 -11.95 26.86
C PRO A 456 -12.02 -10.67 26.00
N PRO A 457 -11.65 -10.79 24.71
CA PRO A 457 -11.64 -9.65 23.82
C PRO A 457 -13.03 -9.06 23.65
N THR A 458 -13.10 -7.75 23.47
CA THR A 458 -14.37 -7.07 23.18
C THR A 458 -14.91 -7.50 21.82
N GLU A 459 -16.23 -7.38 21.63
CA GLU A 459 -16.87 -7.68 20.35
C GLU A 459 -16.27 -6.88 19.18
N ASN A 460 -15.89 -5.62 19.43
CA ASN A 460 -15.26 -4.77 18.43
C ASN A 460 -13.84 -5.24 18.07
N GLU A 461 -13.05 -5.71 19.03
CA GLU A 461 -11.73 -6.28 18.75
C GLU A 461 -11.83 -7.56 17.92
N LEU A 462 -12.80 -8.42 18.23
CA LEU A 462 -13.08 -9.62 17.45
C LEU A 462 -13.53 -9.28 16.02
N LYS A 463 -14.42 -8.30 15.85
CA LYS A 463 -14.88 -7.85 14.53
C LYS A 463 -13.75 -7.24 13.69
N ASN A 464 -12.93 -6.38 14.28
CA ASN A 464 -11.82 -5.75 13.58
C ASN A 464 -10.79 -6.79 13.12
N TRP A 465 -10.45 -7.75 13.99
CA TRP A 465 -9.55 -8.86 13.67
C TRP A 465 -10.12 -9.74 12.54
N ALA A 466 -11.38 -10.14 12.67
CA ALA A 466 -12.08 -10.96 11.70
C ALA A 466 -12.19 -10.28 10.33
N SER A 467 -12.48 -8.99 10.31
CA SER A 467 -12.55 -8.17 9.09
C SER A 467 -11.22 -8.09 8.36
N ASP A 468 -10.10 -8.00 9.09
CA ASP A 468 -8.73 -7.97 8.51
C ASP A 468 -8.39 -9.25 7.73
N LEU A 469 -8.98 -10.38 8.11
CA LEU A 469 -8.73 -11.70 7.51
C LEU A 469 -9.89 -12.24 6.67
N GLY A 470 -11.02 -11.53 6.66
CA GLY A 470 -12.25 -11.96 6.03
C GLY A 470 -12.90 -13.21 6.63
N VAL A 471 -12.68 -13.46 7.92
CA VAL A 471 -13.19 -14.64 8.64
C VAL A 471 -14.33 -14.27 9.60
N PRO A 472 -15.13 -15.23 10.11
CA PRO A 472 -16.11 -14.93 11.14
C PRO A 472 -15.46 -14.44 12.44
N SER A 473 -16.15 -13.58 13.20
CA SER A 473 -15.68 -13.08 14.51
C SER A 473 -15.57 -14.16 15.60
N THR A 474 -16.01 -15.38 15.32
CA THR A 474 -15.83 -16.57 16.16
C THR A 474 -14.51 -17.29 15.91
N THR A 475 -13.72 -16.87 14.92
CA THR A 475 -12.40 -17.44 14.62
C THR A 475 -11.40 -17.05 15.72
N GLU A 476 -10.47 -17.96 16.04
CA GLU A 476 -9.37 -17.69 16.98
C GLU A 476 -8.65 -16.38 16.61
N GLN A 477 -8.24 -15.60 17.62
CA GLN A 477 -7.43 -14.41 17.37
C GLN A 477 -5.99 -14.80 17.01
N LYS A 478 -5.39 -14.05 16.08
CA LYS A 478 -4.01 -14.29 15.62
C LYS A 478 -3.71 -15.73 15.15
N PRO A 479 -4.54 -16.35 14.28
CA PRO A 479 -4.24 -17.65 13.76
C PRO A 479 -2.91 -17.67 13.01
N LEU A 480 -2.15 -18.74 13.17
CA LEU A 480 -0.81 -18.86 12.59
C LEU A 480 -0.83 -18.98 11.06
N TRP A 481 -1.93 -19.48 10.47
CA TRP A 481 -2.09 -19.53 9.01
C TRP A 481 -1.98 -18.13 8.36
N ALA A 482 -2.35 -17.06 9.09
CA ALA A 482 -2.27 -15.69 8.58
C ALA A 482 -0.83 -15.14 8.50
N LEU A 483 0.17 -15.92 8.93
CA LEU A 483 1.58 -15.65 8.63
C LEU A 483 1.96 -16.11 7.22
N TYR A 484 1.24 -17.08 6.63
CA TYR A 484 1.59 -17.71 5.34
C TYR A 484 3.01 -18.31 5.30
N LEU A 485 3.48 -18.81 6.44
CA LEU A 485 4.83 -19.34 6.62
C LEU A 485 4.88 -20.87 6.81
N GLU A 486 3.76 -21.56 6.95
CA GLU A 486 3.75 -22.99 7.33
C GLU A 486 4.56 -23.86 6.37
N ASP A 487 4.38 -23.71 5.06
CA ASP A 487 5.15 -24.46 4.05
C ASP A 487 6.65 -24.15 4.12
N SER A 488 7.00 -22.87 4.23
CA SER A 488 8.41 -22.46 4.38
C SER A 488 9.02 -22.91 5.71
N PHE A 489 8.23 -22.94 6.79
CA PHE A 489 8.64 -23.41 8.11
C PHE A 489 8.93 -24.92 8.08
N ASN A 490 8.02 -25.69 7.49
CA ASN A 490 8.21 -27.13 7.29
C ASN A 490 9.43 -27.40 6.40
N SER A 491 9.60 -26.64 5.31
CA SER A 491 10.77 -26.76 4.42
C SER A 491 12.10 -26.49 5.16
N VAL A 492 12.17 -25.42 5.98
CA VAL A 492 13.34 -25.11 6.81
C VAL A 492 13.59 -26.22 7.84
N ARG A 493 12.54 -26.69 8.54
CA ARG A 493 12.66 -27.78 9.51
C ARG A 493 13.28 -29.03 8.86
N ASP A 494 12.80 -29.39 7.67
CA ASP A 494 13.21 -30.63 6.99
C ASP A 494 14.63 -30.53 6.39
N HIS A 495 15.11 -29.31 6.08
CA HIS A 495 16.45 -29.05 5.50
C HIS A 495 17.38 -28.28 6.45
N LEU A 496 17.05 -28.25 7.75
CA LEU A 496 17.72 -27.37 8.71
C LEU A 496 19.22 -27.62 8.80
N ALA A 497 19.67 -28.87 8.66
CA ALA A 497 21.08 -29.20 8.75
C ALA A 497 21.92 -28.42 7.72
N GLU A 498 21.40 -28.18 6.52
CA GLU A 498 22.05 -27.37 5.50
C GLU A 498 22.00 -25.88 5.86
N ASP A 499 20.82 -25.38 6.22
CA ASP A 499 20.63 -23.97 6.58
C ASP A 499 21.49 -23.58 7.78
N LEU A 500 21.58 -24.44 8.79
CA LEU A 500 22.35 -24.22 10.00
C LEU A 500 23.86 -24.17 9.71
N ARG A 501 24.37 -25.01 8.79
CA ARG A 501 25.75 -24.90 8.32
C ARG A 501 26.01 -23.55 7.66
N LYS A 502 25.11 -23.09 6.79
CA LYS A 502 25.23 -21.78 6.13
C LYS A 502 25.19 -20.62 7.12
N VAL A 503 24.31 -20.68 8.13
CA VAL A 503 24.28 -19.70 9.24
C VAL A 503 25.62 -19.70 9.97
N LEU A 504 26.10 -20.86 10.42
CA LEU A 504 27.36 -20.96 11.19
C LEU A 504 28.59 -20.55 10.37
N ALA A 505 28.63 -20.92 9.08
CA ALA A 505 29.74 -20.58 8.19
C ALA A 505 29.81 -19.08 7.86
N SER A 506 28.65 -18.40 7.85
CA SER A 506 28.53 -16.97 7.56
C SER A 506 28.47 -16.09 8.81
N ASP A 507 28.53 -16.67 10.02
CA ASP A 507 28.48 -15.93 11.28
C ASP A 507 29.88 -15.59 11.77
N LYS A 508 30.27 -14.30 11.69
CA LYS A 508 31.47 -13.66 12.27
C LYS A 508 32.77 -14.48 12.24
N ALA A 509 33.00 -15.29 11.20
CA ALA A 509 34.17 -16.16 11.05
C ALA A 509 34.56 -16.87 12.37
N ILE A 510 33.61 -17.52 13.04
CA ILE A 510 33.87 -18.16 14.34
C ILE A 510 34.80 -19.36 14.16
N ASN A 511 35.98 -19.27 14.77
CA ASN A 511 36.84 -20.43 14.98
C ASN A 511 36.20 -21.30 16.08
N SER A 512 35.55 -22.40 15.70
CA SER A 512 34.87 -23.29 16.65
C SER A 512 35.83 -24.25 17.37
N LEU A 513 37.14 -24.05 17.27
CA LEU A 513 38.16 -24.86 17.94
C LEU A 513 38.22 -24.53 19.45
N GLY A 514 37.18 -24.95 20.18
CA GLY A 514 37.09 -24.84 21.62
C GLY A 514 35.73 -25.30 22.12
N ALA A 515 35.70 -26.26 23.04
CA ALA A 515 34.46 -26.82 23.57
C ALA A 515 33.52 -25.76 24.18
N SER A 516 34.07 -24.66 24.72
CA SER A 516 33.30 -23.54 25.25
C SER A 516 32.54 -22.76 24.17
N VAL A 517 33.17 -22.46 23.04
CA VAL A 517 32.55 -21.76 21.90
C VAL A 517 31.48 -22.64 21.24
N GLU A 518 31.80 -23.92 21.06
CA GLU A 518 30.85 -24.92 20.54
C GLU A 518 29.60 -25.03 21.43
N ASN A 519 29.80 -25.13 22.76
CA ASN A 519 28.69 -25.23 23.72
C ASN A 519 27.86 -23.94 23.76
N TYR A 520 28.50 -22.76 23.71
CA TYR A 520 27.80 -21.48 23.66
C TYR A 520 26.86 -21.40 22.45
N LEU A 521 27.37 -21.71 21.24
CA LEU A 521 26.56 -21.66 20.02
C LEU A 521 25.42 -22.66 20.05
N VAL A 522 25.68 -23.90 20.50
CA VAL A 522 24.63 -24.92 20.65
C VAL A 522 23.58 -24.46 21.65
N GLN A 523 23.97 -23.93 22.80
CA GLN A 523 23.02 -23.46 23.81
C GLN A 523 22.19 -22.28 23.29
N LYS A 524 22.83 -21.30 22.64
CA LYS A 524 22.15 -20.14 22.04
C LYS A 524 21.13 -20.56 20.99
N ILE A 525 21.49 -21.46 20.08
CA ILE A 525 20.58 -21.96 19.05
C ILE A 525 19.46 -22.80 19.67
N ALA A 526 19.78 -23.70 20.61
CA ALA A 526 18.79 -24.55 21.26
C ALA A 526 17.74 -23.74 22.06
N GLN A 527 18.15 -22.66 22.72
CA GLN A 527 17.27 -21.75 23.46
C GLN A 527 16.38 -20.89 22.56
N ASN A 528 16.77 -20.68 21.29
CA ASN A 528 16.09 -19.78 20.35
C ASN A 528 15.59 -20.51 19.10
N LYS A 529 15.47 -21.84 19.12
CA LYS A 529 15.23 -22.64 17.92
C LYS A 529 13.92 -22.32 17.20
N GLU A 530 12.84 -22.07 17.92
CA GLU A 530 11.56 -21.68 17.32
C GLU A 530 11.69 -20.33 16.59
N ALA A 531 12.40 -19.37 17.18
CA ALA A 531 12.68 -18.08 16.56
C ALA A 531 13.60 -18.21 15.34
N LEU A 532 14.66 -19.03 15.43
CA LEU A 532 15.57 -19.28 14.31
C LEU A 532 14.80 -19.83 13.09
N VAL A 533 13.97 -20.86 13.29
CA VAL A 533 13.19 -21.48 12.20
C VAL A 533 12.16 -20.50 11.63
N LEU A 534 11.48 -19.71 12.47
CA LEU A 534 10.56 -18.66 11.99
C LEU A 534 11.26 -17.58 11.16
N GLY A 535 12.42 -17.11 11.62
CA GLY A 535 13.22 -16.11 10.89
C GLY A 535 13.69 -16.63 9.53
N LEU A 536 14.20 -17.88 9.49
CA LEU A 536 14.57 -18.54 8.25
C LEU A 536 13.36 -18.75 7.32
N ALA A 537 12.23 -19.19 7.85
CA ALA A 537 11.00 -19.41 7.08
C ALA A 537 10.54 -18.11 6.42
N TYR A 538 10.52 -17.01 7.18
CA TYR A 538 10.17 -15.69 6.67
C TYR A 538 11.11 -15.24 5.53
N LEU A 539 12.43 -15.34 5.73
CA LEU A 539 13.38 -14.91 4.72
C LEU A 539 13.35 -15.79 3.47
N LYS A 540 13.26 -17.12 3.64
CA LYS A 540 13.14 -18.05 2.51
C LYS A 540 11.85 -17.84 1.72
N ARG A 541 10.76 -17.45 2.38
CA ARG A 541 9.49 -17.20 1.70
C ARG A 541 9.51 -15.89 0.90
N TRP A 542 9.97 -14.81 1.52
CA TRP A 542 9.78 -13.46 0.97
C TRP A 542 11.00 -12.86 0.27
N TYR A 543 12.19 -13.47 0.42
CA TYR A 543 13.43 -13.00 -0.22
C TYR A 543 14.05 -14.05 -1.15
N ASN A 544 13.27 -15.06 -1.56
CA ASN A 544 13.64 -15.95 -2.65
C ASN A 544 13.35 -15.29 -3.99
N ILE A 545 14.25 -14.41 -4.42
CA ILE A 545 14.04 -13.51 -5.56
C ILE A 545 15.16 -13.69 -6.58
N ASP A 546 14.75 -13.85 -7.83
CA ASP A 546 15.63 -13.95 -8.99
C ASP A 546 15.94 -12.58 -9.58
N PHE A 547 17.21 -12.36 -9.87
CA PHE A 547 17.74 -11.21 -10.59
C PHE A 547 18.43 -11.74 -11.87
N GLY A 548 17.61 -12.02 -12.89
CA GLY A 548 18.04 -12.74 -14.08
C GLY A 548 18.29 -14.20 -13.72
N ASP A 549 19.47 -14.72 -14.09
CA ASP A 549 19.85 -16.11 -13.80
C ASP A 549 20.37 -16.31 -12.37
N LEU A 550 20.51 -15.23 -11.58
CA LEU A 550 21.03 -15.27 -10.22
C LEU A 550 19.90 -15.19 -9.19
N ASN A 551 19.71 -16.25 -8.42
CA ASN A 551 18.85 -16.21 -7.24
C ASN A 551 19.61 -15.64 -6.04
N THR A 552 19.08 -14.58 -5.44
CA THR A 552 19.74 -13.86 -4.33
C THR A 552 19.34 -14.35 -2.95
N ARG A 553 18.57 -15.44 -2.84
CA ARG A 553 18.08 -15.97 -1.55
C ARG A 553 19.21 -16.19 -0.57
N ASP A 554 20.23 -16.96 -0.96
CA ASP A 554 21.30 -17.34 -0.03
C ASP A 554 22.18 -16.12 0.32
N LEU A 555 22.39 -15.19 -0.63
CA LEU A 555 23.05 -13.90 -0.38
C LEU A 555 22.27 -13.06 0.65
N THR A 556 20.95 -13.00 0.49
CA THR A 556 20.06 -12.25 1.37
C THR A 556 19.87 -12.89 2.73
N ILE A 557 19.94 -14.22 2.85
CA ILE A 557 19.77 -14.87 4.16
C ILE A 557 21.10 -14.87 4.93
N PHE A 558 22.20 -15.25 4.28
CA PHE A 558 23.42 -15.63 4.99
C PHE A 558 24.55 -14.59 4.90
N LYS A 559 24.61 -13.75 3.84
CA LYS A 559 25.60 -12.66 3.73
C LYS A 559 24.98 -11.32 4.11
N GLN A 560 24.72 -11.14 5.41
CA GLN A 560 24.17 -9.87 5.95
C GLN A 560 25.09 -8.68 5.67
N ASP A 561 26.38 -8.95 5.58
CA ASP A 561 27.47 -8.00 5.33
C ASP A 561 27.72 -7.69 3.85
N PHE A 562 26.97 -8.27 2.91
CA PHE A 562 27.19 -8.10 1.46
C PHE A 562 27.28 -6.62 1.02
N PHE A 563 26.56 -5.73 1.70
CA PHE A 563 26.59 -4.28 1.47
C PHE A 563 27.50 -3.48 2.45
N GLY A 564 28.44 -4.16 3.13
CA GLY A 564 29.52 -3.54 3.91
C GLY A 564 29.36 -3.55 5.43
N ASN A 565 28.32 -4.18 5.99
CA ASN A 565 28.11 -4.23 7.45
C ASN A 565 28.75 -5.45 8.12
N GLN A 566 30.08 -5.44 8.21
CA GLN A 566 30.90 -6.55 8.74
C GLN A 566 30.76 -6.77 10.26
N ALA A 567 30.13 -5.84 10.99
CA ALA A 567 29.88 -6.00 12.43
C ALA A 567 28.66 -6.88 12.74
N THR A 568 27.85 -7.20 11.72
CA THR A 568 26.58 -7.92 11.87
C THR A 568 26.78 -9.42 12.10
N SER A 569 25.99 -9.99 13.00
CA SER A 569 25.88 -11.44 13.23
C SER A 569 24.69 -11.98 12.45
N THR A 570 24.93 -12.96 11.57
CA THR A 570 23.90 -13.60 10.76
C THR A 570 22.94 -14.38 11.65
N LEU A 571 23.46 -15.10 12.64
CA LEU A 571 22.63 -15.85 13.59
C LEU A 571 21.70 -14.93 14.38
N ASP A 572 22.22 -13.80 14.88
CA ASP A 572 21.45 -12.87 15.71
C ASP A 572 20.35 -12.16 14.93
N VAL A 573 20.62 -11.76 13.69
CA VAL A 573 19.60 -11.12 12.83
C VAL A 573 18.43 -12.06 12.57
N ILE A 574 18.71 -13.34 12.29
CA ILE A 574 17.66 -14.32 12.00
C ILE A 574 16.84 -14.63 13.27
N ILE A 575 17.49 -14.81 14.42
CA ILE A 575 16.79 -15.01 15.70
C ILE A 575 15.95 -13.79 16.06
N ALA A 576 16.50 -12.57 15.91
CA ALA A 576 15.79 -11.33 16.21
C ALA A 576 14.57 -11.14 15.31
N LEU A 577 14.68 -11.47 14.01
CA LEU A 577 13.54 -11.46 13.10
C LEU A 577 12.45 -12.44 13.56
N GLY A 578 12.81 -13.69 13.89
CA GLY A 578 11.87 -14.69 14.39
C GLY A 578 11.18 -14.29 15.69
N ASN A 579 11.90 -13.58 16.57
CA ASN A 579 11.41 -13.04 17.84
C ASN A 579 10.70 -11.67 17.69
N SER A 580 10.53 -11.15 16.46
CA SER A 580 9.93 -9.82 16.25
C SER A 580 8.41 -9.75 16.49
N GLY A 581 7.79 -10.92 16.75
CA GLY A 581 6.39 -11.04 17.12
C GLY A 581 5.43 -11.23 15.95
N TYR A 582 4.22 -11.69 16.26
CA TYR A 582 3.20 -12.09 15.29
C TYR A 582 2.91 -11.02 14.25
N ASP A 583 2.62 -9.78 14.67
CA ASP A 583 2.28 -8.70 13.74
C ASP A 583 3.46 -8.33 12.84
N SER A 584 4.70 -8.36 13.35
CA SER A 584 5.89 -8.08 12.56
C SER A 584 6.13 -9.14 11.48
N LEU A 585 5.87 -10.42 11.78
CA LEU A 585 6.03 -11.51 10.81
C LEU A 585 4.84 -11.68 9.86
N ARG A 586 3.73 -10.96 10.05
CA ARG A 586 2.64 -10.96 9.06
C ARG A 586 3.12 -10.31 7.75
N PRO A 587 2.96 -10.98 6.60
CA PRO A 587 3.45 -10.48 5.32
C PRO A 587 2.82 -9.16 4.89
N LYS A 588 1.60 -8.82 5.36
CA LYS A 588 0.99 -7.51 5.10
C LYS A 588 1.84 -6.35 5.61
N ASN A 589 2.74 -6.62 6.56
CA ASN A 589 3.64 -5.63 7.15
C ASN A 589 5.07 -5.73 6.59
N ASN A 590 5.32 -6.45 5.49
CA ASN A 590 6.68 -6.78 5.03
C ASN A 590 7.64 -5.57 4.85
N VAL A 591 7.14 -4.41 4.40
CA VAL A 591 7.92 -3.17 4.31
C VAL A 591 8.36 -2.70 5.70
N GLN A 592 7.44 -2.76 6.67
CA GLN A 592 7.70 -2.41 8.06
C GLN A 592 8.62 -3.44 8.74
N THR A 593 8.46 -4.74 8.43
CA THR A 593 9.34 -5.81 8.93
C THR A 593 10.77 -5.58 8.47
N TYR A 594 10.99 -5.20 7.21
CA TYR A 594 12.32 -4.84 6.72
C TYR A 594 12.90 -3.67 7.52
N ALA A 595 12.15 -2.57 7.65
CA ALA A 595 12.59 -1.36 8.36
C ALA A 595 13.01 -1.66 9.82
N ASN A 596 12.28 -2.55 10.49
CA ASN A 596 12.49 -2.82 11.91
C ASN A 596 13.55 -3.87 12.19
N SER A 597 13.60 -4.91 11.36
CA SER A 597 14.35 -6.13 11.67
C SER A 597 15.56 -6.33 10.76
N LEU A 598 15.58 -5.71 9.58
CA LEU A 598 16.60 -5.99 8.55
C LEU A 598 17.40 -4.76 8.14
N GLN A 599 16.83 -3.55 8.18
CA GLN A 599 17.46 -2.32 7.68
C GLN A 599 18.90 -2.12 8.20
N LEU A 600 19.10 -2.24 9.52
CA LEU A 600 20.42 -2.06 10.13
C LEU A 600 21.41 -3.12 9.65
N ALA A 601 20.99 -4.38 9.63
CA ALA A 601 21.82 -5.49 9.16
C ALA A 601 22.18 -5.32 7.68
N LYS A 602 21.21 -4.97 6.84
CA LYS A 602 21.36 -4.83 5.39
C LYS A 602 22.08 -3.56 4.93
N GLY A 603 22.16 -2.54 5.77
CA GLY A 603 22.82 -1.27 5.44
C GLY A 603 22.11 -0.46 4.34
N LYS A 604 20.82 -0.71 4.08
CA LYS A 604 20.00 0.00 3.08
C LYS A 604 18.74 0.55 3.73
N ALA A 605 18.46 1.83 3.49
CA ALA A 605 17.46 2.61 4.22
C ALA A 605 16.04 2.04 4.10
N THR A 606 15.64 1.60 2.91
CA THR A 606 14.32 0.99 2.67
C THR A 606 14.45 -0.36 1.98
N LEU A 607 13.36 -1.14 2.01
CA LEU A 607 13.23 -2.39 1.26
C LEU A 607 13.43 -2.14 -0.25
N PHE A 608 12.92 -1.03 -0.76
CA PHE A 608 13.01 -0.70 -2.18
C PHE A 608 14.44 -0.33 -2.59
N ASP A 609 15.16 0.41 -1.73
CA ASP A 609 16.60 0.68 -1.94
C ASP A 609 17.43 -0.61 -1.92
N TYR A 610 17.05 -1.56 -1.07
CA TYR A 610 17.71 -2.87 -1.00
C TYR A 610 17.52 -3.68 -2.28
N LEU A 611 16.27 -3.83 -2.73
CA LEU A 611 15.95 -4.58 -3.96
C LEU A 611 16.55 -3.89 -5.20
N SER A 612 16.43 -2.56 -5.30
CA SER A 612 16.99 -1.80 -6.42
C SER A 612 18.51 -1.83 -6.45
N SER A 613 19.19 -1.93 -5.30
CA SER A 613 20.65 -2.11 -5.23
C SER A 613 21.06 -3.45 -5.86
N TYR A 614 20.38 -4.55 -5.55
CA TYR A 614 20.64 -5.83 -6.22
C TYR A 614 20.35 -5.78 -7.72
N ARG A 615 19.23 -5.17 -8.12
CA ARG A 615 18.89 -5.00 -9.54
C ARG A 615 19.98 -4.19 -10.26
N GLN A 616 20.53 -3.15 -9.64
CA GLN A 616 21.65 -2.35 -10.16
C GLN A 616 22.93 -3.17 -10.33
N LEU A 617 23.22 -4.05 -9.37
CA LEU A 617 24.41 -4.88 -9.39
C LEU A 617 24.32 -5.97 -10.47
N PHE A 618 23.19 -6.67 -10.56
CA PHE A 618 23.07 -7.88 -11.38
C PHE A 618 22.39 -7.67 -12.74
N LEU A 619 21.59 -6.59 -12.87
CA LEU A 619 20.85 -6.23 -14.08
C LEU A 619 20.96 -4.71 -14.33
N PRO A 620 22.18 -4.17 -14.50
CA PRO A 620 22.40 -2.72 -14.63
C PRO A 620 21.67 -2.11 -15.84
N ASP A 621 21.46 -2.90 -16.90
CA ASP A 621 20.82 -2.47 -18.14
C ASP A 621 19.28 -2.56 -18.11
N LYS A 622 18.69 -3.00 -16.98
CA LYS A 622 17.24 -3.06 -16.79
C LYS A 622 16.78 -2.01 -15.79
N THR A 623 15.63 -1.41 -16.06
CA THR A 623 14.86 -0.66 -15.07
C THR A 623 14.29 -1.59 -14.01
N ASN A 624 13.87 -1.05 -12.86
CA ASN A 624 13.22 -1.85 -11.82
C ASN A 624 11.89 -2.46 -12.31
N ASN A 625 11.17 -1.75 -13.20
CA ASN A 625 9.90 -2.23 -13.72
C ASN A 625 10.05 -3.36 -14.74
N GLU A 626 11.03 -3.28 -15.65
CA GLU A 626 11.36 -4.39 -16.55
C GLU A 626 11.76 -5.63 -15.75
N TRP A 627 12.60 -5.46 -14.72
CA TRP A 627 12.96 -6.56 -13.82
C TRP A 627 11.74 -7.17 -13.11
N LEU A 628 10.81 -6.36 -12.60
CA LEU A 628 9.58 -6.88 -11.98
C LEU A 628 8.80 -7.76 -12.95
N LYS A 629 8.66 -7.34 -14.21
CA LYS A 629 7.92 -8.09 -15.24
C LYS A 629 8.60 -9.40 -15.62
N ASP A 630 9.93 -9.43 -15.63
CA ASP A 630 10.69 -10.65 -15.92
C ASP A 630 10.67 -11.65 -14.75
N THR A 631 10.71 -11.13 -13.52
CA THR A 631 10.81 -11.96 -12.30
C THR A 631 9.45 -12.42 -11.80
N SER A 632 8.43 -11.56 -11.81
CA SER A 632 7.09 -11.91 -11.33
C SER A 632 6.42 -12.93 -12.24
N LYS A 633 5.61 -13.82 -11.65
CA LYS A 633 4.75 -14.75 -12.39
C LYS A 633 3.36 -14.20 -12.65
N ALA A 634 3.01 -13.00 -12.17
CA ALA A 634 1.74 -12.37 -12.53
C ALA A 634 1.71 -12.00 -14.01
N TYR A 635 0.55 -12.13 -14.66
CA TYR A 635 0.37 -11.60 -16.02
C TYR A 635 0.17 -10.08 -15.97
N ILE A 636 1.21 -9.31 -16.29
CA ILE A 636 1.24 -7.85 -16.17
C ILE A 636 1.05 -7.19 -17.54
N VAL A 637 -0.06 -6.46 -17.69
CA VAL A 637 -0.38 -5.68 -18.89
C VAL A 637 -0.31 -4.19 -18.57
N GLU A 638 0.71 -3.53 -19.10
CA GLU A 638 0.89 -2.08 -19.01
C GLU A 638 0.45 -1.44 -20.32
N MET A 639 -0.70 -0.76 -20.29
CA MET A 639 -1.35 -0.24 -21.48
C MET A 639 -1.19 1.28 -21.55
N ALA A 640 -0.25 1.73 -22.38
CA ALA A 640 -0.06 3.14 -22.67
C ALA A 640 -1.24 3.69 -23.48
N SER A 641 -1.51 4.99 -23.33
CA SER A 641 -2.50 5.72 -24.12
C SER A 641 -2.17 5.67 -25.62
N ASN A 642 -3.19 5.67 -26.48
CA ASN A 642 -3.02 5.90 -27.91
C ASN A 642 -3.05 7.39 -28.28
N VAL A 643 -3.39 8.28 -27.35
CA VAL A 643 -3.33 9.74 -27.59
C VAL A 643 -1.86 10.16 -27.55
N GLU A 644 -1.35 10.69 -28.67
CA GLU A 644 0.08 10.99 -28.86
C GLU A 644 0.70 11.79 -27.69
N GLU A 645 -0.01 12.81 -27.20
CA GLU A 645 0.44 13.63 -26.08
C GLU A 645 0.58 12.83 -24.77
N ALA A 646 -0.46 12.05 -24.41
CA ALA A 646 -0.46 11.24 -23.20
C ALA A 646 0.55 10.09 -23.27
N ALA A 647 0.63 9.44 -24.43
CA ALA A 647 1.61 8.39 -24.72
C ALA A 647 3.04 8.91 -24.54
N LYS A 648 3.33 10.11 -25.05
CA LYS A 648 4.64 10.76 -24.89
C LYS A 648 4.95 11.07 -23.42
N LYS A 649 3.97 11.55 -22.65
CA LYS A 649 4.11 11.79 -21.19
C LYS A 649 4.45 10.50 -20.44
N GLN A 650 3.80 9.38 -20.80
CA GLN A 650 4.05 8.08 -20.19
C GLN A 650 5.41 7.51 -20.59
N ALA A 651 5.79 7.61 -21.87
CA ALA A 651 7.07 7.11 -22.39
C ALA A 651 8.28 7.87 -21.84
N GLN A 652 8.12 9.16 -21.50
CA GLN A 652 9.17 10.01 -20.94
C GLN A 652 9.12 10.09 -19.40
N ALA A 653 8.24 9.32 -18.76
CA ALA A 653 8.05 9.36 -17.32
C ALA A 653 9.27 8.80 -16.58
N THR A 654 9.76 9.53 -15.58
CA THR A 654 10.64 8.96 -14.56
C THR A 654 9.83 8.10 -13.57
N PRO A 655 10.44 7.17 -12.83
CA PRO A 655 9.73 6.31 -11.87
C PRO A 655 8.84 7.08 -10.87
N ASP A 656 9.32 8.20 -10.33
CA ASP A 656 8.58 9.02 -9.36
C ASP A 656 7.51 9.91 -10.00
N SER A 657 7.47 9.99 -11.34
CA SER A 657 6.52 10.85 -12.06
C SER A 657 5.08 10.35 -11.91
N ARG A 658 4.12 11.27 -11.86
CA ARG A 658 2.68 10.92 -11.93
C ARG A 658 2.30 10.20 -13.22
N TYR A 659 3.07 10.41 -14.30
CA TYR A 659 2.83 9.78 -15.60
C TYR A 659 3.38 8.35 -15.69
N ALA A 660 4.09 7.86 -14.68
CA ALA A 660 4.64 6.52 -14.68
C ALA A 660 3.54 5.48 -14.92
N LEU A 661 3.77 4.58 -15.88
CA LEU A 661 2.88 3.46 -16.20
C LEU A 661 3.31 2.16 -15.49
N GLY A 662 4.61 2.06 -15.17
CA GLY A 662 5.22 0.87 -14.59
C GLY A 662 4.55 0.43 -13.29
N VAL A 663 4.22 -0.85 -13.17
CA VAL A 663 3.65 -1.42 -11.94
C VAL A 663 4.61 -1.25 -10.77
N TYR A 664 5.91 -1.50 -10.97
CA TYR A 664 6.92 -1.30 -9.93
C TYR A 664 6.90 0.15 -9.45
N ASP A 665 7.03 1.08 -10.40
CA ASP A 665 7.13 2.51 -10.13
C ASP A 665 5.93 3.03 -9.35
N ARG A 666 4.72 2.55 -9.66
CA ARG A 666 3.49 2.92 -8.96
C ARG A 666 3.40 2.32 -7.56
N ILE A 667 3.72 1.03 -7.41
CA ILE A 667 3.65 0.35 -6.10
C ILE A 667 4.66 0.96 -5.13
N THR A 668 5.84 1.39 -5.59
CA THR A 668 6.88 1.92 -4.70
C THR A 668 6.67 3.38 -4.29
N LYS A 669 5.70 4.12 -4.87
CA LYS A 669 5.44 5.51 -4.47
C LYS A 669 5.08 5.61 -3.01
N SER A 670 5.60 6.63 -2.32
CA SER A 670 5.39 6.85 -0.89
C SER A 670 3.91 7.09 -0.50
N ASN A 671 3.09 7.55 -1.44
CA ASN A 671 1.65 7.75 -1.25
C ASN A 671 0.78 6.54 -1.63
N TRP A 672 1.39 5.43 -2.09
CA TRP A 672 0.66 4.20 -2.35
C TRP A 672 0.41 3.42 -1.06
N ALA A 673 -0.87 3.23 -0.70
CA ALA A 673 -1.25 2.60 0.56
C ALA A 673 -0.87 1.10 0.65
N HIS A 674 -0.55 0.46 -0.48
CA HIS A 674 -0.30 -0.97 -0.57
C HIS A 674 1.09 -1.29 -1.13
N GLN A 675 2.10 -0.55 -0.66
CA GLN A 675 3.53 -0.79 -0.94
C GLN A 675 3.98 -2.22 -0.61
N ASN A 676 3.28 -2.87 0.33
CA ASN A 676 3.48 -4.26 0.72
C ASN A 676 3.17 -5.29 -0.39
N MET A 677 2.61 -4.89 -1.53
CA MET A 677 2.34 -5.77 -2.67
C MET A 677 3.59 -6.26 -3.40
N LEU A 678 4.72 -5.55 -3.32
CA LEU A 678 5.89 -5.83 -4.16
C LEU A 678 6.53 -7.21 -3.87
N LEU A 679 6.78 -7.56 -2.61
CA LEU A 679 7.43 -8.83 -2.26
C LEU A 679 6.58 -10.06 -2.63
N PRO A 680 5.26 -10.09 -2.36
CA PRO A 680 4.39 -11.15 -2.88
C PRO A 680 4.47 -11.29 -4.41
N LEU A 681 4.50 -10.19 -5.19
CA LEU A 681 4.64 -10.27 -6.65
C LEU A 681 5.96 -10.89 -7.10
N LEU A 682 7.06 -10.55 -6.45
CA LEU A 682 8.39 -11.07 -6.76
C LEU A 682 8.58 -12.55 -6.37
N THR A 683 7.66 -13.11 -5.56
CA THR A 683 7.76 -14.46 -4.98
C THR A 683 6.55 -15.34 -5.33
N LEU A 684 5.78 -14.94 -6.34
CA LEU A 684 4.69 -15.74 -6.89
C LEU A 684 5.26 -17.05 -7.48
N PRO A 685 4.72 -18.23 -7.09
CA PRO A 685 5.20 -19.51 -7.60
C PRO A 685 4.64 -19.84 -8.99
N ASP A 686 3.50 -19.25 -9.35
CA ASP A 686 2.74 -19.55 -10.56
C ASP A 686 2.00 -18.31 -11.10
N GLU A 687 1.51 -18.42 -12.33
CA GLU A 687 0.65 -17.41 -12.95
C GLU A 687 -0.79 -17.58 -12.48
N SER A 688 -1.08 -17.08 -11.27
CA SER A 688 -2.39 -17.20 -10.63
C SER A 688 -3.19 -15.89 -10.60
N MET A 689 -2.64 -14.81 -11.17
CA MET A 689 -3.26 -13.48 -11.14
C MET A 689 -2.83 -12.60 -12.32
N TYR A 690 -3.58 -11.52 -12.53
CA TYR A 690 -3.25 -10.48 -13.51
C TYR A 690 -3.14 -9.10 -12.86
N ILE A 691 -2.41 -8.22 -13.54
CA ILE A 691 -2.33 -6.79 -13.24
C ILE A 691 -2.55 -6.01 -14.54
N ILE A 692 -3.46 -5.05 -14.53
CA ILE A 692 -3.64 -4.10 -15.63
C ILE A 692 -3.25 -2.71 -15.12
N SER A 693 -2.24 -2.10 -15.73
CA SER A 693 -1.86 -0.71 -15.47
C SER A 693 -2.24 0.16 -16.67
N THR A 694 -3.08 1.16 -16.44
CA THR A 694 -3.48 2.16 -17.47
C THR A 694 -3.11 3.56 -17.00
N MET A 695 -3.43 4.62 -17.74
CA MET A 695 -3.09 5.98 -17.32
C MET A 695 -3.67 6.38 -15.94
N SER A 696 -4.86 5.87 -15.57
CA SER A 696 -5.58 6.29 -14.36
C SER A 696 -5.73 5.20 -13.29
N THR A 697 -5.53 3.93 -13.66
CA THR A 697 -5.84 2.79 -12.78
C THR A 697 -4.70 1.80 -12.68
N LEU A 698 -4.70 1.10 -11.53
CA LEU A 698 -3.92 -0.12 -11.31
C LEU A 698 -4.88 -1.20 -10.83
N SER A 699 -5.16 -2.17 -11.69
CA SER A 699 -6.19 -3.19 -11.51
C SER A 699 -5.55 -4.53 -11.19
N PHE A 700 -6.01 -5.22 -10.13
CA PHE A 700 -5.51 -6.53 -9.71
C PHE A 700 -6.66 -7.54 -9.65
N GLY A 701 -6.44 -8.76 -10.12
CA GLY A 701 -7.44 -9.81 -9.99
C GLY A 701 -6.88 -11.22 -10.08
N ALA A 702 -7.60 -12.18 -9.49
CA ALA A 702 -7.23 -13.59 -9.48
C ALA A 702 -7.77 -14.33 -10.70
N TYR A 703 -7.00 -15.30 -11.21
CA TYR A 703 -7.46 -16.22 -12.26
C TYR A 703 -8.62 -17.10 -11.75
N ASP A 704 -8.62 -17.45 -10.46
CA ASP A 704 -9.66 -18.25 -9.79
C ASP A 704 -11.10 -17.72 -10.00
N ARG A 705 -11.24 -16.43 -10.29
CA ARG A 705 -12.51 -15.75 -10.58
C ARG A 705 -13.14 -16.18 -11.92
N TYR A 706 -12.32 -16.71 -12.84
CA TYR A 706 -12.68 -17.00 -14.24
C TYR A 706 -12.49 -18.47 -14.64
N LEU A 707 -12.08 -19.35 -13.71
CA LEU A 707 -11.72 -20.76 -13.96
C LEU A 707 -12.69 -21.55 -14.84
N TYR A 708 -14.00 -21.31 -14.69
CA TYR A 708 -15.03 -22.10 -15.37
C TYR A 708 -15.14 -21.79 -16.88
N ASP A 709 -14.68 -20.64 -17.36
CA ASP A 709 -15.05 -20.12 -18.69
C ASP A 709 -14.15 -20.63 -19.83
N SER A 710 -13.02 -21.28 -19.53
CA SER A 710 -12.10 -21.79 -20.55
C SER A 710 -12.63 -22.99 -21.33
N ALA A 711 -13.41 -23.86 -20.66
CA ALA A 711 -13.91 -25.11 -21.24
C ALA A 711 -14.79 -24.88 -22.48
N SER A 712 -15.49 -23.74 -22.53
CA SER A 712 -16.35 -23.34 -23.64
C SER A 712 -15.60 -22.78 -24.87
N ASN A 713 -14.32 -22.44 -24.76
CA ASN A 713 -13.57 -21.77 -25.82
C ASN A 713 -12.51 -22.66 -26.52
N GLY A 714 -12.30 -23.90 -26.05
CA GLY A 714 -11.32 -24.82 -26.63
C GLY A 714 -9.85 -24.37 -26.49
N MET A 715 -9.58 -23.39 -25.63
CA MET A 715 -8.25 -22.83 -25.35
C MET A 715 -7.70 -23.37 -24.03
N LYS A 716 -6.37 -23.33 -23.85
CA LYS A 716 -5.79 -23.49 -22.51
C LYS A 716 -6.25 -22.33 -21.63
N PHE A 717 -6.42 -22.59 -20.35
CA PHE A 717 -6.95 -21.60 -19.42
C PHE A 717 -6.09 -20.33 -19.35
N GLU A 718 -4.77 -20.46 -19.37
CA GLU A 718 -3.81 -19.33 -19.40
C GLU A 718 -4.01 -18.47 -20.66
N ASP A 719 -4.05 -19.08 -21.86
CA ASP A 719 -4.29 -18.36 -23.12
C ASP A 719 -5.64 -17.61 -23.10
N TYR A 720 -6.68 -18.23 -22.54
CA TYR A 720 -7.98 -17.59 -22.34
C TYR A 720 -7.87 -16.38 -21.41
N MET A 721 -7.15 -16.53 -20.29
CA MET A 721 -6.92 -15.44 -19.35
C MET A 721 -6.16 -14.29 -19.99
N HIS A 722 -5.08 -14.54 -20.73
CA HIS A 722 -4.33 -13.51 -21.46
C HIS A 722 -5.24 -12.76 -22.42
N GLN A 723 -6.05 -13.47 -23.21
CA GLN A 723 -6.97 -12.85 -24.16
C GLN A 723 -7.97 -11.90 -23.47
N ILE A 724 -8.60 -12.32 -22.38
CA ILE A 724 -9.61 -11.48 -21.71
C ILE A 724 -8.96 -10.32 -20.92
N VAL A 725 -7.75 -10.51 -20.39
CA VAL A 725 -6.98 -9.44 -19.72
C VAL A 725 -6.53 -8.40 -20.74
N ASP A 726 -5.95 -8.80 -21.87
CA ASP A 726 -5.51 -7.89 -22.92
C ASP A 726 -6.67 -7.08 -23.49
N ARG A 727 -7.81 -7.75 -23.73
CA ARG A 727 -9.04 -7.09 -24.20
C ARG A 727 -9.56 -6.08 -23.17
N ALA A 728 -9.61 -6.45 -21.89
CA ALA A 728 -10.01 -5.52 -20.84
C ALA A 728 -9.03 -4.35 -20.69
N ALA A 729 -7.73 -4.57 -20.85
CA ALA A 729 -6.72 -3.52 -20.81
C ALA A 729 -6.90 -2.52 -21.97
N VAL A 730 -7.18 -3.00 -23.18
CA VAL A 730 -7.55 -2.16 -24.33
C VAL A 730 -8.81 -1.35 -24.04
N TRP A 731 -9.85 -1.98 -23.52
CA TRP A 731 -11.10 -1.31 -23.17
C TRP A 731 -10.92 -0.23 -22.09
N GLN A 732 -10.13 -0.51 -21.05
CA GLN A 732 -9.83 0.48 -19.99
C GLN A 732 -9.00 1.64 -20.54
N ARG A 733 -7.99 1.37 -21.40
CA ARG A 733 -7.22 2.42 -22.08
C ARG A 733 -8.13 3.29 -22.94
N ASP A 734 -8.93 2.68 -23.82
CA ASP A 734 -9.78 3.41 -24.77
C ASP A 734 -10.79 4.31 -24.06
N HIS A 735 -11.32 3.88 -22.91
CA HIS A 735 -12.17 4.72 -22.06
C HIS A 735 -11.44 5.97 -21.56
N PHE A 736 -10.21 5.84 -21.10
CA PHE A 736 -9.43 6.98 -20.62
C PHE A 736 -8.89 7.84 -21.75
N ASP A 737 -8.58 7.27 -22.91
CA ASP A 737 -8.22 8.02 -24.12
C ASP A 737 -9.39 8.90 -24.60
N TYR A 738 -10.61 8.36 -24.56
CA TYR A 738 -11.83 9.15 -24.78
C TYR A 738 -11.91 10.34 -23.83
N TRP A 739 -11.80 10.11 -22.52
CA TRP A 739 -11.86 11.18 -21.52
C TRP A 739 -10.73 12.19 -21.68
N TYR A 740 -9.51 11.74 -21.93
CA TYR A 740 -8.35 12.60 -22.16
C TYR A 740 -8.55 13.53 -23.37
N SER A 741 -9.25 13.04 -24.40
CA SER A 741 -9.49 13.78 -25.64
C SER A 741 -10.59 14.83 -25.52
N ILE A 742 -11.51 14.69 -24.56
CA ILE A 742 -12.65 15.63 -24.41
C ILE A 742 -12.48 16.66 -23.28
N LEU A 743 -11.65 16.36 -22.28
CA LEU A 743 -11.45 17.20 -21.11
C LEU A 743 -10.51 18.38 -21.39
N SER A 744 -10.65 19.44 -20.59
CA SER A 744 -9.69 20.53 -20.57
C SER A 744 -8.28 20.05 -20.19
N GLU A 745 -7.27 20.87 -20.51
CA GLU A 745 -5.88 20.57 -20.16
C GLU A 745 -5.70 20.36 -18.64
N GLU A 746 -6.33 21.19 -17.81
CA GLU A 746 -6.22 21.06 -16.36
C GLU A 746 -6.80 19.73 -15.84
N SER A 747 -7.96 19.32 -16.36
CA SER A 747 -8.65 18.12 -15.89
C SER A 747 -8.06 16.84 -16.45
N ARG A 748 -7.64 16.82 -17.72
CA ARG A 748 -6.99 15.63 -18.29
C ARG A 748 -5.66 15.31 -17.62
N GLU A 749 -4.96 16.31 -17.06
CA GLU A 749 -3.77 16.07 -16.23
C GLU A 749 -4.08 15.35 -14.91
N LYS A 750 -5.31 15.46 -14.38
CA LYS A 750 -5.76 14.75 -13.17
C LYS A 750 -6.09 13.28 -13.44
N LEU A 751 -6.19 12.86 -14.70
CA LEU A 751 -6.34 11.44 -15.07
C LEU A 751 -5.08 10.62 -14.76
N PHE A 752 -3.89 11.22 -14.71
CA PHE A 752 -2.64 10.51 -14.39
C PHE A 752 -2.51 10.24 -12.89
N GLN A 753 -3.26 9.25 -12.43
CA GLN A 753 -3.29 8.77 -11.05
C GLN A 753 -3.28 7.24 -11.01
N SER A 754 -3.30 6.67 -9.82
CA SER A 754 -3.29 5.21 -9.62
C SER A 754 -4.47 4.83 -8.76
N VAL A 755 -5.68 4.81 -9.33
CA VAL A 755 -6.85 4.29 -8.62
C VAL A 755 -6.81 2.77 -8.60
N LEU A 756 -6.77 2.21 -7.39
CA LEU A 756 -6.78 0.77 -7.20
C LEU A 756 -8.13 0.18 -7.62
N ASN A 757 -8.10 -0.75 -8.57
CA ASN A 757 -9.26 -1.57 -8.91
C ASN A 757 -8.97 -3.01 -8.45
N TYR A 758 -9.81 -3.54 -7.58
CA TYR A 758 -9.60 -4.86 -6.99
C TYR A 758 -10.72 -5.80 -7.41
N ASP A 759 -10.37 -6.86 -8.16
CA ASP A 759 -11.31 -7.92 -8.50
C ASP A 759 -11.67 -8.74 -7.24
N GLY A 760 -12.90 -9.24 -7.21
CA GLY A 760 -13.50 -9.80 -6.00
C GLY A 760 -13.13 -11.23 -5.67
N PHE A 761 -13.47 -11.62 -4.44
CA PHE A 761 -13.22 -12.95 -3.88
C PHE A 761 -14.33 -13.97 -4.16
N ASN A 762 -15.27 -13.67 -5.06
CA ASN A 762 -16.36 -14.56 -5.43
C ASN A 762 -15.89 -15.60 -6.46
N PHE A 763 -15.08 -16.57 -6.01
CA PHE A 763 -14.41 -17.52 -6.89
C PHE A 763 -15.36 -18.63 -7.34
N ARG A 764 -15.13 -19.15 -8.55
CA ARG A 764 -15.90 -20.28 -9.09
C ARG A 764 -15.12 -21.58 -8.95
N ASP A 765 -15.82 -22.65 -8.62
CA ASP A 765 -15.27 -24.01 -8.71
C ASP A 765 -15.45 -24.61 -10.12
N SER A 766 -14.95 -25.83 -10.32
CA SER A 766 -15.08 -26.57 -11.59
C SER A 766 -16.53 -26.92 -11.95
N ALA A 767 -17.47 -26.79 -11.02
CA ALA A 767 -18.90 -26.99 -11.24
C ALA A 767 -19.66 -25.65 -11.46
N SER A 768 -18.95 -24.54 -11.66
CA SER A 768 -19.48 -23.18 -11.83
C SER A 768 -20.15 -22.58 -10.59
N LYS A 769 -20.02 -23.19 -9.41
CA LYS A 769 -20.59 -22.64 -8.18
C LYS A 769 -19.70 -21.51 -7.66
N ALA A 770 -20.29 -20.31 -7.57
CA ALA A 770 -19.61 -19.13 -7.05
C ALA A 770 -19.70 -19.11 -5.51
N THR A 771 -18.55 -18.90 -4.84
CA THR A 771 -18.48 -18.78 -3.38
C THR A 771 -17.53 -17.66 -2.98
N TRP A 772 -17.92 -16.88 -1.97
CA TRP A 772 -17.05 -15.83 -1.41
C TRP A 772 -15.94 -16.46 -0.59
N LYS A 773 -14.69 -16.21 -0.97
CA LYS A 773 -13.50 -16.74 -0.29
C LYS A 773 -12.96 -15.75 0.74
N SER A 774 -12.48 -16.29 1.85
CA SER A 774 -11.72 -15.52 2.84
C SER A 774 -10.22 -15.70 2.62
N LEU A 775 -9.39 -14.94 3.33
CA LEU A 775 -7.94 -15.07 3.21
C LEU A 775 -7.39 -16.38 3.79
N GLN A 776 -8.23 -17.16 4.49
CA GLN A 776 -7.90 -18.50 5.00
C GLN A 776 -7.96 -19.59 3.93
N ASN A 777 -8.55 -19.29 2.76
CA ASN A 777 -8.70 -20.23 1.65
C ASN A 777 -7.39 -20.40 0.87
N MET A 778 -6.35 -20.87 1.56
CA MET A 778 -5.00 -21.07 1.04
C MET A 778 -4.91 -22.22 0.03
N GLU A 779 -5.99 -22.98 -0.19
CA GLU A 779 -6.06 -23.91 -1.32
C GLU A 779 -6.04 -23.20 -2.68
N ARG A 780 -6.26 -21.88 -2.69
CA ARG A 780 -6.20 -21.02 -3.87
C ARG A 780 -4.86 -20.33 -3.92
N SER A 781 -4.09 -20.59 -4.98
CA SER A 781 -2.73 -20.06 -5.14
C SER A 781 -2.71 -18.52 -5.07
N SER A 782 -3.66 -17.86 -5.73
CA SER A 782 -3.80 -16.40 -5.69
C SER A 782 -3.96 -15.85 -4.26
N ILE A 783 -4.72 -16.55 -3.40
CA ILE A 783 -4.89 -16.18 -1.99
C ILE A 783 -3.64 -16.49 -1.17
N ALA A 784 -3.08 -17.69 -1.28
CA ALA A 784 -1.92 -18.09 -0.50
C ALA A 784 -0.65 -17.27 -0.81
N ASN A 785 -0.50 -16.85 -2.07
CA ASN A 785 0.73 -16.26 -2.58
C ASN A 785 0.67 -14.74 -2.80
N PHE A 786 -0.52 -14.15 -2.93
CA PHE A 786 -0.67 -12.70 -3.12
C PHE A 786 -1.74 -12.05 -2.25
N PHE A 787 -3.03 -12.34 -2.47
CA PHE A 787 -4.12 -11.59 -1.83
C PHE A 787 -4.13 -11.72 -0.30
N GLY A 788 -3.82 -12.92 0.21
CA GLY A 788 -3.61 -13.19 1.63
C GLY A 788 -2.40 -12.45 2.20
N PRO A 789 -1.20 -12.65 1.63
CA PRO A 789 0.01 -11.92 2.01
C PRO A 789 -0.12 -10.40 2.00
N VAL A 790 -0.82 -9.81 1.03
CA VAL A 790 -1.11 -8.37 0.96
C VAL A 790 -2.07 -7.92 2.07
N GLY A 791 -2.96 -8.81 2.52
CA GLY A 791 -3.91 -8.53 3.60
C GLY A 791 -5.00 -7.52 3.22
N LYS A 792 -5.28 -7.36 1.91
CA LYS A 792 -6.40 -6.54 1.43
C LYS A 792 -7.57 -7.44 1.05
N TRP A 793 -8.63 -7.40 1.86
CA TRP A 793 -9.86 -8.15 1.66
C TRP A 793 -11.08 -7.28 1.98
N TYR A 794 -12.23 -7.60 1.39
CA TYR A 794 -13.53 -6.99 1.70
C TYR A 794 -14.64 -8.03 1.64
N ALA A 795 -15.71 -7.77 2.39
CA ALA A 795 -16.89 -8.62 2.41
C ALA A 795 -17.81 -8.34 1.22
N ALA A 796 -18.57 -9.35 0.81
CA ALA A 796 -19.72 -9.13 -0.05
C ALA A 796 -20.73 -8.22 0.67
N ASN A 797 -21.11 -7.12 0.02
CA ASN A 797 -22.09 -6.15 0.52
C ASN A 797 -23.43 -6.19 -0.25
N GLY A 798 -23.59 -7.16 -1.15
CA GLY A 798 -24.77 -7.30 -2.02
C GLY A 798 -24.77 -6.43 -3.28
N SER A 799 -23.75 -5.59 -3.48
CA SER A 799 -23.58 -4.81 -4.71
C SER A 799 -22.92 -5.63 -5.84
N GLY A 800 -23.00 -5.12 -7.07
CA GLY A 800 -22.27 -5.60 -8.24
C GLY A 800 -20.77 -5.28 -8.14
N ALA A 801 -20.50 -4.00 -7.98
CA ALA A 801 -19.23 -3.38 -7.62
C ALA A 801 -19.51 -2.10 -6.80
N TYR A 802 -18.49 -1.51 -6.19
CA TYR A 802 -18.60 -0.20 -5.57
C TYR A 802 -17.25 0.54 -5.50
N ALA A 803 -17.33 1.86 -5.67
CA ALA A 803 -16.21 2.79 -5.52
C ALA A 803 -16.28 3.53 -4.19
N THR A 804 -15.11 3.92 -3.65
CA THR A 804 -15.02 4.73 -2.42
C THR A 804 -14.53 6.16 -2.67
N GLY A 805 -14.35 6.55 -3.94
CA GLY A 805 -13.74 7.82 -4.35
C GLY A 805 -12.22 7.76 -4.54
N SER A 806 -11.57 6.64 -4.20
CA SER A 806 -10.12 6.44 -4.36
C SER A 806 -9.70 5.02 -4.71
N LEU A 807 -10.66 4.09 -4.72
CA LEU A 807 -10.49 2.69 -5.09
C LEU A 807 -11.86 2.12 -5.50
N THR A 808 -11.81 1.00 -6.21
CA THR A 808 -12.98 0.25 -6.68
C THR A 808 -12.86 -1.21 -6.27
N HIS A 809 -13.96 -1.78 -5.82
CA HIS A 809 -14.11 -3.19 -5.48
C HIS A 809 -15.14 -3.84 -6.40
N PHE A 810 -14.76 -4.88 -7.13
CA PHE A 810 -15.70 -5.70 -7.88
C PHE A 810 -16.22 -6.83 -7.01
N VAL A 811 -17.53 -6.90 -6.76
CA VAL A 811 -18.08 -7.87 -5.80
C VAL A 811 -18.57 -9.12 -6.54
N VAL A 812 -19.73 -9.04 -7.19
CA VAL A 812 -20.27 -10.15 -7.99
C VAL A 812 -20.03 -9.97 -9.47
N ASP A 813 -19.88 -8.73 -9.95
CA ASP A 813 -19.50 -8.44 -11.32
C ASP A 813 -18.01 -8.76 -11.52
N ARG A 814 -17.66 -9.24 -12.72
CA ARG A 814 -16.31 -9.69 -13.05
C ARG A 814 -15.65 -8.68 -13.97
N MET A 815 -14.58 -8.04 -13.50
CA MET A 815 -13.96 -6.90 -14.18
C MET A 815 -13.59 -7.14 -15.66
N LEU A 816 -13.21 -8.37 -16.03
CA LEU A 816 -12.74 -8.70 -17.39
C LEU A 816 -13.87 -9.03 -18.38
N ASP A 817 -15.11 -9.19 -17.91
CA ASP A 817 -16.26 -9.44 -18.78
C ASP A 817 -16.70 -8.15 -19.47
N GLN A 818 -17.45 -8.27 -20.57
CA GLN A 818 -18.05 -7.11 -21.25
C GLN A 818 -18.93 -6.30 -20.27
N TYR A 819 -19.90 -6.94 -19.60
CA TYR A 819 -20.72 -6.24 -18.62
C TYR A 819 -19.88 -5.65 -17.46
N GLY A 820 -18.91 -6.39 -16.96
CA GLY A 820 -18.03 -5.91 -15.90
C GLY A 820 -17.13 -4.74 -16.32
N THR A 821 -16.77 -4.64 -17.59
CA THR A 821 -16.08 -3.47 -18.14
C THR A 821 -17.02 -2.26 -18.25
N SER A 822 -18.30 -2.47 -18.55
CA SER A 822 -19.30 -1.39 -18.43
C SER A 822 -19.42 -0.92 -16.98
N VAL A 823 -19.47 -1.85 -16.02
CA VAL A 823 -19.43 -1.55 -14.58
C VAL A 823 -18.11 -0.87 -14.18
N PHE A 824 -16.97 -1.22 -14.76
CA PHE A 824 -15.71 -0.49 -14.54
C PHE A 824 -15.88 1.00 -14.87
N THR A 825 -16.46 1.34 -16.02
CA THR A 825 -16.69 2.76 -16.35
C THR A 825 -17.66 3.43 -15.39
N HIS A 826 -18.67 2.69 -14.89
CA HIS A 826 -19.60 3.17 -13.86
C HIS A 826 -18.86 3.56 -12.58
N GLU A 827 -18.01 2.67 -12.07
CA GLU A 827 -17.21 2.93 -10.87
C GLU A 827 -16.16 4.02 -11.08
N MET A 828 -15.63 4.15 -12.31
CA MET A 828 -14.73 5.27 -12.63
C MET A 828 -15.47 6.60 -12.64
N VAL A 829 -16.75 6.66 -13.06
CA VAL A 829 -17.57 7.87 -12.88
C VAL A 829 -17.69 8.22 -11.41
N HIS A 830 -17.96 7.25 -10.52
CA HIS A 830 -18.02 7.52 -9.08
C HIS A 830 -16.73 8.07 -8.49
N ASN A 831 -15.57 7.62 -9.00
CA ASN A 831 -14.26 8.11 -8.57
C ASN A 831 -13.88 9.46 -9.21
N PHE A 832 -14.32 9.73 -10.45
CA PHE A 832 -13.77 10.82 -11.27
C PHE A 832 -14.76 11.92 -11.63
N ASP A 833 -16.05 11.79 -11.34
CA ASP A 833 -17.05 12.76 -11.79
C ASP A 833 -16.77 14.20 -11.32
N GLY A 834 -16.95 14.50 -10.04
CA GLY A 834 -16.80 15.86 -9.52
C GLY A 834 -15.38 16.40 -9.61
N GLY A 835 -14.37 15.53 -9.57
CA GLY A 835 -12.96 15.92 -9.56
C GLY A 835 -12.34 16.10 -10.95
N ILE A 836 -12.88 15.42 -11.97
CA ILE A 836 -12.28 15.32 -13.31
C ILE A 836 -13.32 15.48 -14.41
N TYR A 837 -14.33 14.61 -14.48
CA TYR A 837 -15.31 14.63 -15.58
C TYR A 837 -16.25 15.82 -15.55
N PHE A 838 -16.32 16.55 -14.44
CA PHE A 838 -17.04 17.82 -14.32
C PHE A 838 -16.09 19.02 -14.24
N GLU A 839 -14.89 18.87 -14.79
CA GLU A 839 -13.86 19.92 -14.83
C GLU A 839 -13.46 20.44 -13.44
N GLY A 840 -13.53 19.57 -12.42
CA GLY A 840 -13.22 19.91 -11.03
C GLY A 840 -14.30 20.73 -10.30
N ASN A 841 -15.46 20.97 -10.92
CA ASN A 841 -16.52 21.79 -10.34
C ASN A 841 -17.34 21.08 -9.26
N GLY A 842 -17.15 19.77 -9.03
CA GLY A 842 -17.96 18.98 -8.12
C GLY A 842 -19.36 18.63 -8.68
N ARG A 843 -20.06 17.70 -8.02
CA ARG A 843 -21.43 17.30 -8.38
C ARG A 843 -22.43 18.41 -8.09
N ARG A 844 -23.41 18.63 -8.97
CA ARG A 844 -24.52 19.55 -8.68
C ARG A 844 -25.25 19.13 -7.40
N GLN A 845 -25.52 20.12 -6.55
CA GLN A 845 -26.12 19.93 -5.24
C GLN A 845 -27.47 19.19 -5.33
N GLY A 846 -27.76 18.37 -4.32
CA GLY A 846 -29.01 17.63 -4.23
C GLY A 846 -29.07 16.36 -5.08
N LEU A 847 -28.11 16.10 -5.96
CA LEU A 847 -28.04 14.89 -6.79
C LEU A 847 -27.09 13.85 -6.19
N GLY A 848 -27.48 12.58 -6.24
CA GLY A 848 -26.65 11.46 -5.78
C GLY A 848 -25.69 10.96 -6.86
N ALA A 849 -24.73 10.12 -6.47
CA ALA A 849 -23.67 9.64 -7.35
C ALA A 849 -24.17 8.72 -8.48
N GLU A 850 -25.13 7.83 -8.20
CA GLU A 850 -25.66 6.83 -9.16
C GLU A 850 -26.34 7.48 -10.37
N LEU A 851 -26.84 8.71 -10.18
CA LEU A 851 -27.45 9.49 -11.24
C LEU A 851 -26.47 9.80 -12.37
N PHE A 852 -25.20 10.07 -12.04
CA PHE A 852 -24.18 10.45 -13.01
C PHE A 852 -23.56 9.26 -13.74
N ALA A 853 -23.68 8.06 -13.17
CA ALA A 853 -23.11 6.84 -13.74
C ALA A 853 -24.09 6.17 -14.72
N LEU A 854 -24.93 5.22 -14.27
CA LEU A 854 -25.84 4.50 -15.16
C LEU A 854 -26.83 5.45 -15.85
N GLY A 855 -26.90 5.36 -17.18
CA GLY A 855 -27.80 6.17 -18.01
C GLY A 855 -27.31 7.59 -18.28
N LEU A 856 -26.10 7.95 -17.83
CA LEU A 856 -25.44 9.21 -18.17
C LEU A 856 -24.01 8.97 -18.66
N LEU A 857 -23.02 8.78 -17.79
CA LEU A 857 -21.60 8.67 -18.19
C LEU A 857 -21.06 7.24 -18.26
N GLN A 858 -21.80 6.25 -17.77
CA GLN A 858 -21.46 4.83 -17.96
C GLN A 858 -21.60 4.45 -19.43
N VAL A 859 -20.64 3.67 -19.93
CA VAL A 859 -20.72 3.13 -21.30
C VAL A 859 -21.91 2.17 -21.44
N PRO A 860 -22.73 2.29 -22.50
CA PRO A 860 -23.76 1.28 -22.79
C PRO A 860 -23.15 -0.12 -22.92
N ASN A 861 -23.88 -1.16 -22.51
CA ASN A 861 -23.38 -2.54 -22.54
C ASN A 861 -23.35 -3.11 -23.98
N GLY A 862 -22.34 -2.70 -24.75
CA GLY A 862 -22.13 -3.06 -26.15
C GLY A 862 -22.83 -2.11 -27.13
N ASN A 863 -22.43 -2.16 -28.40
CA ASN A 863 -22.88 -1.22 -29.44
C ASN A 863 -24.36 -1.42 -29.85
N GLN A 864 -24.97 -2.53 -29.44
CA GLN A 864 -26.38 -2.89 -29.68
C GLN A 864 -27.32 -2.43 -28.56
N ALA A 865 -26.81 -1.78 -27.51
CA ALA A 865 -27.63 -1.25 -26.43
C ALA A 865 -28.67 -0.24 -26.99
N ARG A 866 -29.90 -0.28 -26.46
CA ARG A 866 -31.02 0.56 -26.91
C ARG A 866 -31.25 1.79 -26.04
N SER A 867 -30.36 2.03 -25.08
CA SER A 867 -30.39 3.16 -24.16
C SER A 867 -29.54 4.30 -24.68
N LEU A 868 -29.98 5.53 -24.44
CA LEU A 868 -29.20 6.73 -24.66
C LEU A 868 -27.88 6.65 -23.87
N GLY A 869 -26.77 6.94 -24.55
CA GLY A 869 -25.44 6.76 -23.99
C GLY A 869 -24.33 7.02 -25.01
N ILE A 870 -23.12 7.24 -24.51
CA ILE A 870 -21.91 7.39 -25.34
C ILE A 870 -21.09 6.10 -25.22
N ASN A 871 -20.82 5.46 -26.36
CA ASN A 871 -19.90 4.33 -26.39
C ASN A 871 -18.48 4.86 -26.21
N THR A 872 -17.77 4.44 -25.17
CA THR A 872 -16.38 4.86 -24.89
C THR A 872 -15.41 3.69 -24.88
N VAL A 873 -15.90 2.47 -25.16
CA VAL A 873 -15.15 1.23 -24.95
C VAL A 873 -15.21 0.27 -26.14
N TYR A 874 -16.41 -0.06 -26.61
CA TYR A 874 -16.60 -1.25 -27.43
C TYR A 874 -16.38 -0.97 -28.92
N SER A 875 -15.36 -1.60 -29.51
CA SER A 875 -15.22 -1.66 -30.96
C SER A 875 -16.12 -2.76 -31.54
N GLY A 876 -16.85 -2.45 -32.61
CA GLY A 876 -17.77 -3.37 -33.28
C GLY A 876 -17.79 -3.20 -34.79
N ASN A 877 -18.55 -4.06 -35.49
CA ASN A 877 -18.70 -3.99 -36.94
C ASN A 877 -19.53 -2.75 -37.34
N GLU A 878 -18.92 -1.85 -38.13
CA GLU A 878 -19.55 -0.63 -38.66
C GLU A 878 -20.83 -0.92 -39.45
N ASP A 879 -20.85 -2.01 -40.21
CA ASP A 879 -21.97 -2.41 -41.09
C ASP A 879 -23.12 -3.11 -40.37
N SER A 880 -22.97 -3.43 -39.08
CA SER A 880 -23.97 -4.19 -38.33
C SER A 880 -25.33 -3.52 -38.31
N ILE A 881 -26.38 -4.27 -38.66
CA ILE A 881 -27.78 -3.81 -38.70
C ILE A 881 -28.48 -3.82 -37.33
N THR A 882 -27.75 -4.15 -36.26
CA THR A 882 -28.24 -4.19 -34.87
C THR A 882 -27.47 -3.22 -33.97
N ARG A 883 -26.68 -2.32 -34.57
CA ARG A 883 -25.83 -1.33 -33.88
C ARG A 883 -26.55 0.01 -33.71
N TYR A 884 -26.44 0.63 -32.54
CA TYR A 884 -27.06 1.91 -32.19
C TYR A 884 -26.11 2.93 -31.54
N HIS A 885 -24.84 2.57 -31.37
CA HIS A 885 -23.79 3.50 -30.93
C HIS A 885 -22.61 3.46 -31.89
N ALA A 886 -21.72 4.47 -31.82
CA ALA A 886 -20.48 4.54 -32.59
C ALA A 886 -19.76 3.17 -32.61
N ALA A 887 -19.30 2.76 -33.79
CA ALA A 887 -18.67 1.46 -34.01
C ALA A 887 -17.30 1.38 -33.36
N ASN A 888 -16.50 2.46 -33.45
CA ASN A 888 -15.19 2.56 -32.82
C ASN A 888 -15.06 3.91 -32.09
N PRO A 889 -15.05 3.92 -30.75
CA PRO A 889 -15.00 5.17 -29.98
C PRO A 889 -13.69 5.93 -30.16
N ALA A 890 -12.55 5.24 -30.22
CA ALA A 890 -11.23 5.86 -30.38
C ALA A 890 -11.09 6.58 -31.74
N GLN A 891 -11.80 6.09 -32.77
CA GLN A 891 -11.83 6.77 -34.07
C GLN A 891 -12.91 7.85 -34.16
N ARG A 892 -14.00 7.73 -33.38
CA ARG A 892 -15.12 8.66 -33.44
C ARG A 892 -14.90 9.92 -32.60
N TYR A 893 -14.22 9.83 -31.47
CA TYR A 893 -14.11 10.92 -30.51
C TYR A 893 -12.65 11.35 -30.32
N LYS A 894 -12.11 12.16 -31.24
CA LYS A 894 -10.72 12.63 -31.17
C LYS A 894 -10.56 13.94 -30.40
N ASN A 895 -11.66 14.66 -30.19
CA ASN A 895 -11.72 15.91 -29.46
C ASN A 895 -13.17 16.21 -29.01
N VAL A 896 -13.35 17.27 -28.22
CA VAL A 896 -14.69 17.68 -27.73
C VAL A 896 -15.67 18.07 -28.85
N ALA A 897 -15.19 18.61 -29.99
CA ALA A 897 -16.06 18.98 -31.10
C ALA A 897 -16.64 17.74 -31.81
N ASP A 898 -15.87 16.65 -31.89
CA ASP A 898 -16.36 15.38 -32.40
C ASP A 898 -17.49 14.82 -31.52
N LEU A 899 -17.33 14.87 -30.20
CA LEU A 899 -18.39 14.49 -29.24
C LEU A 899 -19.63 15.36 -29.43
N ASN A 900 -19.47 16.68 -29.46
CA ASN A 900 -20.59 17.62 -29.64
C ASN A 900 -21.34 17.31 -30.94
N THR A 901 -20.62 17.09 -32.05
CA THR A 901 -21.20 16.74 -33.34
C THR A 901 -21.95 15.41 -33.28
N TYR A 902 -21.38 14.39 -32.62
CA TYR A 902 -22.03 13.08 -32.46
C TYR A 902 -23.37 13.21 -31.74
N VAL A 903 -23.36 13.90 -30.60
CA VAL A 903 -24.56 14.02 -29.75
C VAL A 903 -25.61 14.90 -30.41
N HIS A 904 -25.21 15.98 -31.10
CA HIS A 904 -26.10 16.82 -31.88
C HIS A 904 -26.85 16.01 -32.96
N ASN A 905 -26.10 15.33 -33.83
CA ASN A 905 -26.66 14.54 -34.93
C ASN A 905 -27.45 13.31 -34.43
N MET A 906 -27.04 12.71 -33.30
CA MET A 906 -27.84 11.69 -32.63
C MET A 906 -29.21 12.23 -32.22
N PHE A 907 -29.26 13.46 -31.68
CA PHE A 907 -30.53 14.10 -31.30
C PHE A 907 -31.35 14.58 -32.49
N ASP A 908 -30.73 14.92 -33.63
CA ASP A 908 -31.46 15.14 -34.88
C ASP A 908 -32.30 13.91 -35.25
N VAL A 909 -31.71 12.72 -35.15
CA VAL A 909 -32.44 11.46 -35.39
C VAL A 909 -33.50 11.22 -34.32
N ILE A 910 -33.17 11.38 -33.04
CA ILE A 910 -34.14 11.15 -31.94
C ILE A 910 -35.36 12.08 -32.11
N TYR A 911 -35.16 13.37 -32.36
CA TYR A 911 -36.26 14.31 -32.56
C TYR A 911 -37.05 14.03 -33.84
N LEU A 912 -36.39 13.61 -34.93
CA LEU A 912 -37.07 13.16 -36.14
C LEU A 912 -37.99 11.95 -35.84
N LEU A 913 -37.48 10.95 -35.13
CA LEU A 913 -38.24 9.74 -34.78
C LEU A 913 -39.36 10.03 -33.78
N ASP A 914 -39.13 10.91 -32.82
CA ASP A 914 -40.13 11.35 -31.84
C ASP A 914 -41.26 12.11 -32.55
N TYR A 915 -40.92 13.05 -33.45
CA TYR A 915 -41.91 13.77 -34.27
C TYR A 915 -42.69 12.83 -35.20
N LEU A 916 -42.01 11.91 -35.86
CA LEU A 916 -42.61 10.94 -36.78
C LEU A 916 -43.68 10.08 -36.07
N GLU A 917 -43.38 9.59 -34.87
CA GLU A 917 -44.34 8.85 -34.05
C GLU A 917 -45.48 9.74 -33.57
N ALA A 918 -45.18 10.94 -33.05
CA ALA A 918 -46.20 11.88 -32.58
C ALA A 918 -47.19 12.23 -33.68
N LYS A 919 -46.70 12.53 -34.89
CA LYS A 919 -47.53 12.87 -36.06
C LYS A 919 -48.54 11.77 -36.39
N SER A 920 -48.17 10.51 -36.22
CA SER A 920 -49.04 9.36 -36.49
C SER A 920 -50.05 9.11 -35.36
N VAL A 921 -49.58 9.13 -34.10
CA VAL A 921 -50.40 8.81 -32.92
C VAL A 921 -51.40 9.92 -32.58
N LEU A 922 -51.06 11.19 -32.82
CA LEU A 922 -51.96 12.32 -32.57
C LEU A 922 -53.20 12.32 -33.48
N LYS A 923 -53.18 11.59 -34.61
CA LYS A 923 -54.35 11.37 -35.48
C LYS A 923 -55.35 10.37 -34.89
N GLN A 924 -54.98 9.62 -33.84
CA GLN A 924 -55.77 8.51 -33.29
C GLN A 924 -56.75 8.97 -32.20
N SER A 925 -57.65 8.07 -31.80
CA SER A 925 -58.67 8.35 -30.79
C SER A 925 -58.07 8.67 -29.41
N ASP A 926 -58.81 9.40 -28.58
CA ASP A 926 -58.37 9.78 -27.23
C ASP A 926 -58.04 8.55 -26.36
N THR A 927 -58.76 7.45 -26.53
CA THR A 927 -58.46 6.17 -25.84
C THR A 927 -57.11 5.59 -26.26
N VAL A 928 -56.74 5.70 -27.54
CA VAL A 928 -55.42 5.26 -28.02
C VAL A 928 -54.35 6.17 -27.44
N LYS A 929 -54.52 7.49 -27.52
CA LYS A 929 -53.59 8.47 -26.93
C LYS A 929 -53.40 8.23 -25.43
N GLN A 930 -54.47 7.96 -24.68
CA GLN A 930 -54.43 7.65 -23.25
C GLN A 930 -53.62 6.39 -22.91
N LYS A 931 -53.68 5.35 -23.76
CA LYS A 931 -52.89 4.13 -23.57
C LYS A 931 -51.43 4.35 -23.96
N TRP A 932 -51.21 5.02 -25.08
CA TRP A 932 -49.90 5.20 -25.71
C TRP A 932 -48.96 6.13 -24.94
N TYR A 933 -49.52 7.15 -24.28
CA TYR A 933 -48.79 8.18 -23.56
C TYR A 933 -48.85 8.04 -22.05
N ARG A 934 -47.93 8.71 -21.37
CA ARG A 934 -47.90 8.96 -19.92
C ARG A 934 -47.57 10.42 -19.63
N VAL A 935 -48.00 10.89 -18.46
CA VAL A 935 -47.56 12.17 -17.91
C VAL A 935 -46.40 11.88 -16.96
N ILE A 936 -45.30 12.63 -17.11
CA ILE A 936 -44.24 12.69 -16.11
C ILE A 936 -44.38 13.97 -15.29
N ASP A 937 -44.26 13.86 -13.98
CA ASP A 937 -44.42 14.98 -13.04
C ASP A 937 -43.32 14.95 -11.96
N ASN A 938 -43.20 16.03 -11.18
CA ASN A 938 -42.26 16.14 -10.08
C ASN A 938 -42.96 15.87 -8.74
N TYR A 939 -42.32 15.06 -7.89
CA TYR A 939 -42.57 15.10 -6.45
C TYR A 939 -41.38 15.78 -5.75
N TYR A 940 -41.63 16.52 -4.67
CA TYR A 940 -40.61 17.36 -4.06
C TYR A 940 -40.08 16.80 -2.74
N ILE A 941 -38.76 16.93 -2.56
CA ILE A 941 -38.08 16.76 -1.29
C ILE A 941 -38.25 18.05 -0.49
N LYS A 942 -38.62 17.92 0.78
CA LYS A 942 -38.80 19.05 1.69
C LYS A 942 -37.57 19.24 2.58
N ASP A 943 -36.88 20.37 2.43
CA ASP A 943 -35.86 20.85 3.37
C ASP A 943 -36.42 22.00 4.19
N LYS A 944 -36.46 21.86 5.52
CA LYS A 944 -37.07 22.84 6.46
C LYS A 944 -38.42 23.38 5.96
N GLU A 945 -39.30 22.47 5.54
CA GLU A 945 -40.66 22.75 5.01
C GLU A 945 -40.72 23.40 3.61
N LYS A 946 -39.58 23.73 2.98
CA LYS A 946 -39.52 24.22 1.60
C LYS A 946 -39.29 23.07 0.63
N ASN A 947 -40.04 23.04 -0.46
CA ASN A 947 -39.75 22.18 -1.59
C ASN A 947 -38.44 22.65 -2.23
N THR A 948 -37.47 21.75 -2.38
CA THR A 948 -36.19 22.06 -3.02
C THR A 948 -36.00 21.15 -4.24
N HIS A 949 -35.44 19.96 -4.03
CA HIS A 949 -35.14 19.00 -5.09
C HIS A 949 -36.38 18.20 -5.48
N ALA A 950 -36.40 17.71 -6.72
CA ALA A 950 -37.47 16.86 -7.21
C ALA A 950 -36.99 15.41 -7.42
N GLY A 951 -37.92 14.46 -7.31
CA GLY A 951 -37.87 13.19 -8.05
C GLY A 951 -39.03 13.15 -9.05
N ASN A 952 -39.04 12.16 -9.96
CA ASN A 952 -40.09 12.08 -10.99
C ASN A 952 -41.16 11.03 -10.65
N THR A 953 -42.42 11.31 -10.98
CA THR A 953 -43.52 10.33 -11.01
C THR A 953 -44.02 10.14 -12.43
N ILE A 954 -44.48 8.95 -12.76
CA ILE A 954 -45.08 8.63 -14.07
C ILE A 954 -46.48 8.11 -13.81
N ARG A 955 -47.46 8.66 -14.52
CA ARG A 955 -48.86 8.24 -14.40
C ARG A 955 -49.57 8.20 -15.76
N GLN A 956 -50.64 7.42 -15.81
CA GLN A 956 -51.57 7.44 -16.94
C GLN A 956 -52.28 8.79 -17.06
N LEU A 957 -52.60 9.17 -18.30
CA LEU A 957 -53.44 10.33 -18.60
C LEU A 957 -54.89 10.04 -18.23
N THR A 958 -55.64 11.06 -17.85
CA THR A 958 -57.11 10.99 -17.94
C THR A 958 -57.54 11.12 -19.41
N ILE A 959 -58.79 10.75 -19.71
CA ILE A 959 -59.30 10.86 -21.08
C ILE A 959 -59.41 12.33 -21.51
N GLU A 960 -59.70 13.24 -20.56
CA GLU A 960 -59.76 14.68 -20.79
C GLU A 960 -58.37 15.28 -21.06
N GLU A 961 -57.33 14.77 -20.40
CA GLU A 961 -55.94 15.13 -20.72
C GLU A 961 -55.56 14.65 -22.12
N ALA A 962 -55.93 13.41 -22.48
CA ALA A 962 -55.65 12.86 -23.81
C ALA A 962 -56.36 13.63 -24.94
N ALA A 963 -57.59 14.13 -24.69
CA ALA A 963 -58.36 14.92 -25.64
C ALA A 963 -57.71 16.28 -25.99
N LYS A 964 -56.85 16.81 -25.10
CA LYS A 964 -56.13 18.07 -25.34
C LYS A 964 -54.92 17.91 -26.26
N LEU A 965 -54.45 16.67 -26.48
CA LEU A 965 -53.25 16.40 -27.26
C LEU A 965 -53.58 16.34 -28.76
N ASN A 966 -53.23 17.38 -29.51
CA ASN A 966 -53.50 17.49 -30.95
C ASN A 966 -52.24 17.77 -31.77
N THR A 967 -51.25 18.41 -31.16
CA THR A 967 -49.98 18.80 -31.78
C THR A 967 -48.80 18.29 -30.95
N ILE A 968 -47.60 18.29 -31.54
CA ILE A 968 -46.39 17.96 -30.77
C ILE A 968 -46.12 18.97 -29.64
N ASN A 969 -46.51 20.23 -29.84
CA ASN A 969 -46.38 21.25 -28.80
C ASN A 969 -47.25 20.93 -27.58
N ASP A 970 -48.45 20.37 -27.80
CA ASP A 970 -49.31 19.91 -26.70
C ASP A 970 -48.64 18.77 -25.91
N LEU A 971 -47.87 17.90 -26.57
CA LEU A 971 -47.12 16.85 -25.89
C LEU A 971 -46.02 17.43 -25.00
N VAL A 972 -45.35 18.50 -25.44
CA VAL A 972 -44.35 19.21 -24.62
C VAL A 972 -45.03 19.91 -23.43
N ASP A 973 -46.08 20.69 -23.70
CA ASP A 973 -46.78 21.52 -22.70
C ASP A 973 -47.44 20.70 -21.60
N ASN A 974 -47.89 19.48 -21.92
CA ASN A 974 -48.53 18.59 -20.96
C ASN A 974 -47.57 17.54 -20.38
N SER A 975 -46.24 17.74 -20.51
CA SER A 975 -45.20 16.86 -19.96
C SER A 975 -45.37 15.39 -20.34
N ILE A 976 -45.60 15.14 -21.63
CA ILE A 976 -45.91 13.80 -22.14
C ILE A 976 -44.65 12.98 -22.42
N ILE A 977 -44.70 11.70 -22.10
CA ILE A 977 -43.72 10.67 -22.47
C ILE A 977 -44.44 9.45 -23.07
N ASN A 978 -43.70 8.59 -23.75
CA ASN A 978 -44.23 7.33 -24.29
C ASN A 978 -44.37 6.23 -23.21
N ARG A 979 -45.35 5.32 -23.35
CA ARG A 979 -45.58 4.23 -22.38
C ARG A 979 -44.72 2.97 -22.58
N ARG A 980 -44.16 2.70 -23.76
CA ARG A 980 -43.54 1.39 -24.09
C ARG A 980 -42.37 1.02 -23.16
N GLU A 981 -41.53 1.99 -22.81
CA GLU A 981 -40.35 1.76 -21.95
C GLU A 981 -40.49 2.39 -20.56
N TYR A 982 -41.55 3.18 -20.33
CA TYR A 982 -41.70 3.98 -19.11
C TYR A 982 -43.02 3.64 -18.42
N TRP A 983 -42.93 3.03 -17.25
CA TRP A 983 -44.06 2.43 -16.54
C TRP A 983 -44.66 3.37 -15.50
N ASP A 984 -45.95 3.15 -15.20
CA ASP A 984 -46.67 3.87 -14.14
C ASP A 984 -46.01 3.61 -12.78
N THR A 985 -45.70 4.69 -12.05
CA THR A 985 -45.07 4.61 -10.74
C THR A 985 -46.12 4.67 -9.64
N HIS A 986 -46.08 3.75 -8.67
CA HIS A 986 -46.98 3.79 -7.52
C HIS A 986 -46.58 4.84 -6.46
N THR A 987 -45.28 5.05 -6.26
CA THR A 987 -44.73 5.95 -5.22
C THR A 987 -43.70 6.95 -5.77
N GLY A 988 -43.59 7.06 -7.10
CA GLY A 988 -42.53 7.82 -7.80
C GLY A 988 -41.25 7.02 -8.03
N LEU A 989 -40.41 7.50 -8.95
CA LEU A 989 -39.04 7.03 -9.17
C LEU A 989 -38.16 7.52 -8.02
N THR A 990 -37.50 6.59 -7.34
CA THR A 990 -36.56 6.87 -6.25
C THR A 990 -35.39 7.73 -6.76
N ARG A 991 -35.05 8.79 -6.03
CA ARG A 991 -33.86 9.60 -6.34
C ARG A 991 -32.58 8.79 -6.13
N ASN A 992 -31.53 9.11 -6.88
CA ASN A 992 -30.30 8.33 -6.96
C ASN A 992 -30.55 6.87 -7.45
N GLY A 993 -31.41 6.73 -8.46
CA GLY A 993 -31.85 5.44 -8.99
C GLY A 993 -31.17 5.04 -10.30
N TYR A 994 -31.14 3.73 -10.55
CA TYR A 994 -30.60 3.11 -11.76
C TYR A 994 -31.60 3.19 -12.93
N TYR A 995 -31.68 4.35 -13.57
CA TYR A 995 -32.56 4.59 -14.72
C TYR A 995 -31.78 4.86 -15.99
N THR A 996 -32.33 4.40 -17.12
CA THR A 996 -31.82 4.73 -18.45
C THR A 996 -32.93 5.38 -19.27
N VAL A 997 -32.54 6.19 -20.25
CA VAL A 997 -33.46 6.80 -21.22
C VAL A 997 -33.38 5.98 -22.50
N SER A 998 -34.51 5.63 -23.11
CA SER A 998 -34.53 4.87 -24.37
C SER A 998 -34.17 5.75 -25.55
N LEU A 999 -33.46 5.19 -26.55
CA LEU A 999 -33.28 5.84 -27.86
C LEU A 999 -34.57 5.86 -28.71
N PHE A 1000 -35.52 4.97 -28.42
CA PHE A 1000 -36.66 4.68 -29.31
C PHE A 1000 -38.04 4.92 -28.68
N SER A 1001 -38.09 5.20 -27.37
CA SER A 1001 -39.31 5.62 -26.68
C SER A 1001 -39.26 7.11 -26.36
N PRO A 1002 -40.11 7.92 -27.03
CA PRO A 1002 -40.08 9.38 -26.93
C PRO A 1002 -40.22 9.94 -25.50
N VAL A 1003 -39.49 11.02 -25.24
CA VAL A 1003 -39.63 11.89 -24.07
C VAL A 1003 -39.89 13.31 -24.57
N TYR A 1004 -41.16 13.63 -24.83
CA TYR A 1004 -41.56 14.95 -25.32
C TYR A 1004 -41.45 16.03 -24.24
N SER A 1005 -41.67 15.63 -22.99
CA SER A 1005 -41.57 16.49 -21.82
C SER A 1005 -40.25 17.28 -21.76
N ALA A 1006 -40.37 18.51 -21.26
CA ALA A 1006 -39.26 19.39 -20.85
C ALA A 1006 -39.40 19.75 -19.36
N LEU A 1007 -39.96 18.83 -18.56
CA LEU A 1007 -40.25 19.01 -17.14
C LEU A 1007 -38.98 19.46 -16.38
N SER A 1008 -39.01 20.70 -15.90
CA SER A 1008 -37.95 21.32 -15.08
C SER A 1008 -38.34 21.37 -13.61
N ASN A 1009 -37.38 21.67 -12.74
CA ASN A 1009 -37.62 22.04 -11.35
C ASN A 1009 -37.13 23.46 -11.06
N PRO A 1010 -38.02 24.45 -10.90
CA PRO A 1010 -37.62 25.82 -10.55
C PRO A 1010 -37.12 25.96 -9.09
N ASN A 1011 -37.35 24.96 -8.23
CA ASN A 1011 -37.03 25.02 -6.80
C ASN A 1011 -35.67 24.41 -6.44
N GLY A 1012 -34.97 23.78 -7.40
CA GLY A 1012 -33.69 23.11 -7.17
C GLY A 1012 -33.39 22.10 -8.26
N SER A 1013 -32.61 21.07 -7.95
CA SER A 1013 -32.28 20.00 -8.91
C SER A 1013 -33.51 19.16 -9.31
N PRO A 1014 -33.63 18.74 -10.58
CA PRO A 1014 -34.76 17.97 -11.07
C PRO A 1014 -34.64 16.49 -10.69
N GLY A 1015 -35.67 15.71 -11.04
CA GLY A 1015 -35.67 14.26 -10.84
C GLY A 1015 -34.73 13.53 -11.80
N ASP A 1016 -34.22 12.39 -11.32
CA ASP A 1016 -33.18 11.57 -11.95
C ASP A 1016 -33.41 11.20 -13.44
N PHE A 1017 -34.65 10.91 -13.84
CA PHE A 1017 -34.94 10.48 -15.21
C PHE A 1017 -34.91 11.68 -16.16
N MET A 1018 -35.65 12.74 -15.81
CA MET A 1018 -35.67 13.96 -16.61
C MET A 1018 -34.31 14.66 -16.63
N PHE A 1019 -33.56 14.60 -15.52
CA PHE A 1019 -32.20 15.11 -15.46
C PHE A 1019 -31.33 14.49 -16.56
N ARG A 1020 -31.32 13.16 -16.70
CA ARG A 1020 -30.50 12.49 -17.72
C ARG A 1020 -30.91 12.89 -19.14
N ARG A 1021 -32.22 12.92 -19.43
CA ARG A 1021 -32.72 13.34 -20.74
C ARG A 1021 -32.30 14.78 -21.06
N MET A 1022 -32.50 15.71 -20.13
CA MET A 1022 -32.19 17.13 -20.34
C MET A 1022 -30.69 17.37 -20.42
N ALA A 1023 -29.86 16.67 -19.64
CA ALA A 1023 -28.40 16.77 -19.73
C ALA A 1023 -27.90 16.43 -21.14
N TYR A 1024 -28.46 15.38 -21.75
CA TYR A 1024 -28.15 15.00 -23.12
C TYR A 1024 -28.68 16.00 -24.17
N GLU A 1025 -29.87 16.57 -23.99
CA GLU A 1025 -30.40 17.62 -24.87
C GLU A 1025 -29.57 18.90 -24.81
N LEU A 1026 -29.10 19.28 -23.63
CA LEU A 1026 -28.18 20.40 -23.45
C LEU A 1026 -26.82 20.13 -24.10
N MET A 1027 -26.32 18.89 -23.99
CA MET A 1027 -25.10 18.48 -24.69
C MET A 1027 -25.29 18.51 -26.21
N ALA A 1028 -26.47 18.12 -26.72
CA ALA A 1028 -26.77 18.16 -28.14
C ALA A 1028 -26.83 19.60 -28.69
N GLU A 1029 -27.36 20.55 -27.92
CA GLU A 1029 -27.56 21.93 -28.38
C GLU A 1029 -26.33 22.82 -28.14
N LYS A 1030 -25.73 22.76 -26.95
CA LYS A 1030 -24.61 23.65 -26.55
C LYS A 1030 -23.29 22.90 -26.34
N GLY A 1031 -23.26 21.60 -26.57
CA GLY A 1031 -22.05 20.79 -26.40
C GLY A 1031 -21.74 20.46 -24.95
N TYR A 1032 -20.64 19.73 -24.76
CA TYR A 1032 -20.19 19.25 -23.47
C TYR A 1032 -19.84 20.41 -22.51
N VAL A 1033 -19.06 21.39 -22.97
CA VAL A 1033 -18.56 22.47 -22.08
C VAL A 1033 -19.63 23.51 -21.76
N GLU A 1034 -20.37 24.03 -22.75
CA GLU A 1034 -21.31 25.14 -22.53
C GLU A 1034 -22.72 24.66 -22.14
N GLY A 1035 -23.10 23.44 -22.48
CA GLY A 1035 -24.41 22.86 -22.16
C GLY A 1035 -24.37 21.89 -20.99
N PHE A 1036 -23.58 20.83 -21.12
CA PHE A 1036 -23.59 19.73 -20.16
C PHE A 1036 -22.97 20.11 -18.80
N ILE A 1037 -21.74 20.66 -18.79
CA ILE A 1037 -21.01 20.95 -17.54
C ILE A 1037 -21.79 21.88 -16.58
N PRO A 1038 -22.38 23.02 -17.02
CA PRO A 1038 -23.13 23.89 -16.11
C PRO A 1038 -24.38 23.23 -15.51
N TYR A 1039 -24.94 22.23 -16.20
CA TYR A 1039 -26.15 21.53 -15.75
C TYR A 1039 -25.86 20.38 -14.78
N VAL A 1040 -24.74 19.68 -14.96
CA VAL A 1040 -24.40 18.49 -14.14
C VAL A 1040 -23.53 18.77 -12.93
N SER A 1041 -22.85 19.92 -12.92
CA SER A 1041 -21.84 20.24 -11.92
C SER A 1041 -22.27 21.35 -10.94
N ASN A 1042 -21.46 21.60 -9.92
CA ASN A 1042 -21.63 22.71 -9.00
C ASN A 1042 -20.96 24.02 -9.48
N GLN A 1043 -20.70 24.16 -10.78
CA GLN A 1043 -20.09 25.35 -11.37
C GLN A 1043 -20.80 26.66 -10.99
N LEU A 1044 -22.14 26.62 -10.92
CA LEU A 1044 -22.97 27.79 -10.57
C LEU A 1044 -23.24 27.92 -9.06
N GLY A 1045 -22.67 27.04 -8.23
CA GLY A 1045 -22.95 26.99 -6.80
C GLY A 1045 -22.46 28.23 -6.06
N LYS A 1046 -21.26 28.71 -6.38
CA LYS A 1046 -20.71 29.93 -5.76
C LYS A 1046 -21.55 31.17 -6.10
N GLU A 1047 -21.99 31.29 -7.35
CA GLU A 1047 -22.86 32.40 -7.77
C GLU A 1047 -24.21 32.36 -7.04
N ALA A 1048 -24.78 31.16 -6.85
CA ALA A 1048 -26.00 30.97 -6.05
C ALA A 1048 -25.78 31.35 -4.57
N GLU A 1049 -24.64 30.98 -3.98
CA GLU A 1049 -24.27 31.39 -2.61
C GLU A 1049 -24.18 32.92 -2.48
N GLU A 1050 -23.52 33.58 -3.43
CA GLU A 1050 -23.38 35.05 -3.47
C GLU A 1050 -24.72 35.76 -3.66
N ALA A 1051 -25.66 35.16 -4.39
CA ALA A 1051 -27.03 35.63 -4.54
C ALA A 1051 -27.92 35.38 -3.31
N GLY A 1052 -27.41 34.69 -2.27
CA GLY A 1052 -28.18 34.31 -1.08
C GLY A 1052 -29.17 33.16 -1.31
N GLU A 1053 -29.05 32.45 -2.44
CA GLU A 1053 -29.83 31.27 -2.78
C GLU A 1053 -29.20 30.06 -2.12
N LEU A 1054 -29.64 29.73 -0.91
CA LEU A 1054 -29.01 28.72 -0.06
C LEU A 1054 -29.93 27.54 0.23
N VAL A 1055 -29.34 26.35 0.32
CA VAL A 1055 -29.97 25.11 0.77
C VAL A 1055 -29.06 24.38 1.75
N TYR A 1056 -29.63 23.67 2.72
CA TYR A 1056 -28.81 22.90 3.65
C TYR A 1056 -28.36 21.60 3.00
N ASP A 1057 -27.05 21.37 2.96
CA ASP A 1057 -26.48 20.14 2.44
C ASP A 1057 -26.05 19.22 3.59
N GLY A 1058 -26.63 18.02 3.64
CA GLY A 1058 -26.35 17.04 4.68
C GLY A 1058 -24.95 16.42 4.59
N TRP A 1059 -24.34 16.39 3.39
CA TRP A 1059 -22.99 15.87 3.16
C TRP A 1059 -21.93 16.83 3.69
N PHE A 1060 -22.05 18.12 3.33
CA PHE A 1060 -21.15 19.17 3.80
C PHE A 1060 -21.51 19.70 5.20
N ARG A 1061 -22.70 19.35 5.72
CA ARG A 1061 -23.25 19.81 7.02
C ARG A 1061 -23.24 21.33 7.16
N ARG A 1062 -23.50 22.03 6.06
CA ARG A 1062 -23.55 23.49 5.99
C ARG A 1062 -24.55 23.93 4.92
N ASN A 1063 -24.90 25.22 4.93
CA ASN A 1063 -25.58 25.80 3.78
C ASN A 1063 -24.60 25.90 2.60
N VAL A 1064 -25.11 25.58 1.42
CA VAL A 1064 -24.42 25.68 0.13
C VAL A 1064 -25.34 26.36 -0.87
N GLY A 1065 -24.81 26.74 -2.03
CA GLY A 1065 -25.58 27.35 -3.11
C GLY A 1065 -26.65 26.42 -3.69
N LEU A 1066 -27.87 26.92 -3.83
CA LEU A 1066 -28.99 26.22 -4.43
C LEU A 1066 -29.02 26.47 -5.94
N ILE A 1067 -28.67 25.45 -6.73
CA ILE A 1067 -28.67 25.54 -8.20
C ILE A 1067 -30.03 25.06 -8.73
N THR A 1068 -30.90 25.99 -9.10
CA THR A 1068 -32.20 25.72 -9.74
C THR A 1068 -32.06 25.49 -11.25
N ASP A 1069 -33.02 24.80 -11.87
CA ASP A 1069 -33.01 24.68 -13.34
C ASP A 1069 -33.18 26.03 -14.04
N ASP A 1070 -33.88 27.00 -13.44
CA ASP A 1070 -34.03 28.34 -14.00
C ASP A 1070 -32.69 29.09 -14.04
N ARG A 1071 -31.86 28.93 -13.01
CA ARG A 1071 -30.51 29.50 -12.96
C ARG A 1071 -29.63 28.89 -14.05
N VAL A 1072 -29.66 27.56 -14.18
CA VAL A 1072 -28.90 26.88 -15.23
C VAL A 1072 -29.40 27.30 -16.62
N PHE A 1073 -30.70 27.35 -16.83
CA PHE A 1073 -31.31 27.75 -18.10
C PHE A 1073 -30.86 29.14 -18.54
N LYS A 1074 -30.94 30.13 -17.63
CA LYS A 1074 -30.47 31.50 -17.88
C LYS A 1074 -28.96 31.56 -18.16
N HIS A 1075 -28.17 30.73 -17.48
CA HIS A 1075 -26.72 30.68 -17.73
C HIS A 1075 -26.41 30.16 -19.14
N ILE A 1076 -27.05 29.06 -19.54
CA ILE A 1076 -26.79 28.37 -20.81
C ILE A 1076 -27.37 29.14 -22.01
N PHE A 1077 -28.66 29.52 -21.93
CA PHE A 1077 -29.39 30.09 -23.06
C PHE A 1077 -29.50 31.61 -23.03
N LYS A 1078 -29.18 32.25 -21.91
CA LYS A 1078 -29.35 33.70 -21.72
C LYS A 1078 -30.79 34.10 -22.06
N ASP A 1079 -30.99 34.83 -23.16
CA ASP A 1079 -32.30 35.28 -23.63
C ASP A 1079 -32.75 34.60 -24.95
N GLU A 1080 -32.10 33.50 -25.36
CA GLU A 1080 -32.42 32.78 -26.62
C GLU A 1080 -33.80 32.10 -26.58
N TYR A 1081 -34.19 31.58 -25.41
CA TYR A 1081 -35.48 30.94 -25.17
C TYR A 1081 -36.09 31.45 -23.87
N ALA A 1082 -37.42 31.48 -23.78
CA ALA A 1082 -38.12 31.97 -22.59
C ALA A 1082 -38.11 30.98 -21.42
N ASP A 1083 -38.24 29.68 -21.73
CA ASP A 1083 -38.28 28.58 -20.75
C ASP A 1083 -37.91 27.25 -21.42
N TRP A 1084 -37.82 26.18 -20.60
CA TRP A 1084 -37.48 24.83 -21.05
C TRP A 1084 -38.47 24.26 -22.08
N ALA A 1085 -39.76 24.57 -21.97
CA ALA A 1085 -40.77 24.13 -22.93
C ALA A 1085 -40.58 24.80 -24.29
N THR A 1086 -40.29 26.10 -24.30
CA THR A 1086 -39.99 26.89 -25.50
C THR A 1086 -38.72 26.37 -26.19
N PHE A 1087 -37.66 26.10 -25.42
CA PHE A 1087 -36.45 25.43 -25.92
C PHE A 1087 -36.80 24.09 -26.59
N LYS A 1088 -37.53 23.21 -25.90
CA LYS A 1088 -37.89 21.88 -26.43
C LYS A 1088 -38.73 21.95 -27.71
N LYS A 1089 -39.69 22.88 -27.77
CA LYS A 1089 -40.48 23.13 -28.99
C LYS A 1089 -39.61 23.65 -30.13
N ALA A 1090 -38.68 24.56 -29.85
CA ALA A 1090 -37.73 25.04 -30.84
C ALA A 1090 -36.84 23.91 -31.37
N MET A 1091 -36.40 22.99 -30.50
CA MET A 1091 -35.63 21.82 -30.93
C MET A 1091 -36.40 20.95 -31.94
N TYR A 1092 -37.68 20.66 -31.68
CA TYR A 1092 -38.54 19.99 -32.66
C TYR A 1092 -38.72 20.82 -33.92
N GLN A 1093 -39.06 22.10 -33.80
CA GLN A 1093 -39.33 22.98 -34.94
C GLN A 1093 -38.12 23.11 -35.87
N ASN A 1094 -36.91 23.20 -35.32
CA ASN A 1094 -35.67 23.25 -36.10
C ASN A 1094 -35.51 22.03 -37.01
N ARG A 1095 -35.85 20.83 -36.52
CA ARG A 1095 -35.78 19.58 -37.31
C ARG A 1095 -36.98 19.43 -38.24
N ILE A 1096 -38.17 19.87 -37.83
CA ILE A 1096 -39.37 19.92 -38.68
C ILE A 1096 -39.12 20.81 -39.92
N ASN A 1097 -38.41 21.92 -39.76
CA ASN A 1097 -38.04 22.81 -40.86
C ASN A 1097 -37.04 22.18 -41.85
N GLN A 1098 -36.41 21.07 -41.49
CA GLN A 1098 -35.38 20.38 -42.29
C GLN A 1098 -35.89 19.09 -42.96
N LEU A 1099 -37.17 18.72 -42.80
CA LEU A 1099 -37.69 17.43 -43.28
C LEU A 1099 -37.56 17.24 -44.80
N ASP A 1100 -37.65 18.33 -45.57
CA ASP A 1100 -37.45 18.32 -47.02
C ASP A 1100 -35.98 18.12 -47.44
N ASN A 1101 -35.05 18.28 -46.50
CA ASN A 1101 -33.61 18.12 -46.70
C ASN A 1101 -33.10 16.76 -46.18
N LEU A 1102 -33.96 15.81 -45.81
CA LEU A 1102 -33.52 14.50 -45.32
C LEU A 1102 -32.59 13.81 -46.35
N VAL A 1103 -31.50 13.22 -45.87
CA VAL A 1103 -30.61 12.40 -46.71
C VAL A 1103 -31.30 11.10 -47.13
N ASP A 1104 -31.00 10.64 -48.33
CA ASP A 1104 -31.48 9.37 -48.83
C ASP A 1104 -30.74 8.23 -48.10
N PHE A 1105 -31.46 7.19 -47.68
CA PHE A 1105 -30.86 6.02 -47.05
C PHE A 1105 -31.66 4.75 -47.34
N THR A 1106 -31.02 3.60 -47.18
CA THR A 1106 -31.66 2.29 -47.37
C THR A 1106 -31.61 1.46 -46.09
N MET A 1107 -32.72 0.80 -45.76
CA MET A 1107 -32.84 -0.07 -44.60
C MET A 1107 -33.51 -1.40 -44.96
N THR A 1108 -33.33 -2.41 -44.11
CA THR A 1108 -34.05 -3.68 -44.22
C THR A 1108 -35.31 -3.63 -43.35
N TYR A 1109 -36.48 -3.66 -43.97
CA TYR A 1109 -37.76 -3.59 -43.26
C TYR A 1109 -38.92 -4.18 -44.07
N GLU A 1110 -39.77 -4.94 -43.39
CA GLU A 1110 -41.07 -5.37 -43.90
C GLU A 1110 -42.02 -5.59 -42.72
N LEU A 1111 -43.20 -4.96 -42.78
CA LEU A 1111 -44.24 -5.12 -41.77
C LEU A 1111 -44.64 -6.59 -41.64
N ASP A 1112 -44.91 -7.04 -40.41
CA ASP A 1112 -45.24 -8.43 -40.05
C ASP A 1112 -44.14 -9.48 -40.31
N LYS A 1113 -42.92 -9.08 -40.73
CA LYS A 1113 -41.77 -9.96 -40.92
C LYS A 1113 -40.49 -9.42 -40.26
N PRO A 1114 -40.28 -9.67 -38.95
CA PRO A 1114 -39.23 -9.01 -38.17
C PRO A 1114 -37.79 -9.31 -38.64
N ASN A 1115 -37.62 -10.45 -39.33
CA ASN A 1115 -36.36 -10.91 -39.91
C ASN A 1115 -36.31 -10.74 -41.44
N SER A 1116 -37.13 -9.84 -42.02
CA SER A 1116 -37.11 -9.61 -43.46
C SER A 1116 -35.76 -9.03 -43.93
N THR A 1117 -35.31 -9.51 -45.08
CA THR A 1117 -34.14 -8.99 -45.80
C THR A 1117 -34.53 -7.98 -46.89
N LYS A 1118 -35.83 -7.67 -47.01
CA LYS A 1118 -36.34 -6.72 -48.01
C LYS A 1118 -35.74 -5.33 -47.78
N GLN A 1119 -35.07 -4.80 -48.79
CA GLN A 1119 -34.56 -3.44 -48.77
C GLN A 1119 -35.66 -2.43 -49.11
N VAL A 1120 -35.67 -1.34 -48.37
CA VAL A 1120 -36.56 -0.19 -48.56
C VAL A 1120 -35.68 1.06 -48.59
N THR A 1121 -35.75 1.80 -49.70
CA THR A 1121 -35.07 3.08 -49.87
C THR A 1121 -36.00 4.20 -49.45
N ILE A 1122 -35.52 5.07 -48.56
CA ILE A 1122 -36.21 6.27 -48.09
C ILE A 1122 -35.59 7.44 -48.83
N SER A 1123 -36.41 8.14 -49.63
CA SER A 1123 -35.97 9.30 -50.42
C SER A 1123 -36.64 10.60 -49.94
N SER A 1124 -37.59 10.51 -49.02
CA SER A 1124 -38.34 11.64 -48.49
C SER A 1124 -38.91 11.37 -47.09
N PHE A 1125 -39.27 12.42 -46.36
CA PHE A 1125 -40.01 12.28 -45.11
C PHE A 1125 -41.39 11.60 -45.29
N ALA A 1126 -42.03 11.77 -46.45
CA ALA A 1126 -43.32 11.15 -46.75
C ALA A 1126 -43.24 9.61 -46.76
N ASP A 1127 -42.11 9.03 -47.21
CA ASP A 1127 -41.87 7.59 -47.15
C ASP A 1127 -41.84 7.09 -45.70
N LEU A 1128 -41.20 7.86 -44.81
CA LEU A 1128 -41.16 7.56 -43.38
C LEU A 1128 -42.54 7.68 -42.73
N GLU A 1129 -43.30 8.73 -43.05
CA GLU A 1129 -44.66 8.94 -42.52
C GLU A 1129 -45.56 7.76 -42.87
N LYS A 1130 -45.52 7.29 -44.11
CA LYS A 1130 -46.29 6.12 -44.53
C LYS A 1130 -45.93 4.87 -43.72
N LEU A 1131 -44.64 4.56 -43.58
CA LEU A 1131 -44.20 3.39 -42.82
C LEU A 1131 -44.57 3.50 -41.33
N MET A 1132 -44.50 4.69 -40.75
CA MET A 1132 -44.88 4.91 -39.36
C MET A 1132 -46.39 4.77 -39.17
N ASP A 1133 -47.21 5.32 -40.07
CA ASP A 1133 -48.67 5.17 -40.03
C ASP A 1133 -49.08 3.69 -40.14
N GLU A 1134 -48.42 2.91 -41.00
CA GLU A 1134 -48.62 1.46 -41.10
C GLU A 1134 -48.21 0.72 -39.80
N ALA A 1135 -47.06 1.07 -39.23
CA ALA A 1135 -46.56 0.47 -37.99
C ALA A 1135 -47.45 0.80 -36.77
N VAL A 1136 -47.90 2.04 -36.62
CA VAL A 1136 -48.84 2.47 -35.57
C VAL A 1136 -50.18 1.74 -35.72
N ALA A 1137 -50.72 1.66 -36.94
CA ALA A 1137 -51.96 0.93 -37.20
C ALA A 1137 -51.84 -0.55 -36.85
N GLN A 1138 -50.66 -1.16 -37.07
CA GLN A 1138 -50.41 -2.54 -36.69
C GLN A 1138 -50.32 -2.72 -35.17
N ASP A 1139 -49.56 -1.87 -34.49
CA ASP A 1139 -49.41 -1.90 -33.03
C ASP A 1139 -50.77 -1.68 -32.32
N MET A 1140 -51.65 -0.86 -32.90
CA MET A 1140 -53.00 -0.63 -32.38
C MET A 1140 -53.88 -1.88 -32.35
N LYS A 1141 -53.66 -2.86 -33.23
CA LYS A 1141 -54.42 -4.13 -33.23
C LYS A 1141 -54.18 -4.94 -31.95
N SER A 1142 -53.09 -4.69 -31.24
CA SER A 1142 -52.71 -5.38 -30.00
C SER A 1142 -52.02 -4.43 -29.03
N ILE A 1143 -52.59 -3.22 -28.87
CA ILE A 1143 -51.98 -2.09 -28.13
C ILE A 1143 -51.53 -2.49 -26.72
N ASP A 1144 -52.32 -3.28 -26.00
CA ASP A 1144 -52.00 -3.68 -24.63
C ASP A 1144 -50.78 -4.64 -24.57
N ILE A 1145 -50.57 -5.46 -25.61
CA ILE A 1145 -49.43 -6.38 -25.71
C ILE A 1145 -48.16 -5.59 -26.05
N VAL A 1146 -48.21 -4.73 -27.07
CA VAL A 1146 -47.02 -3.99 -27.52
C VAL A 1146 -46.54 -2.94 -26.50
N LEU A 1147 -47.44 -2.39 -25.69
CA LEU A 1147 -47.08 -1.50 -24.58
C LEU A 1147 -46.56 -2.26 -23.35
N ALA A 1148 -46.82 -3.57 -23.24
CA ALA A 1148 -46.26 -4.42 -22.20
C ALA A 1148 -44.93 -5.09 -22.62
N HIS A 1149 -44.75 -5.32 -23.92
CA HIS A 1149 -43.63 -6.03 -24.53
C HIS A 1149 -43.12 -5.26 -25.74
N ASN A 1150 -42.18 -4.34 -25.53
CA ASN A 1150 -41.70 -3.40 -26.56
C ASN A 1150 -41.05 -4.10 -27.77
N GLU A 1151 -40.53 -5.32 -27.60
CA GLU A 1151 -40.01 -6.17 -28.67
C GLU A 1151 -41.08 -6.59 -29.69
N SER A 1152 -42.35 -6.54 -29.31
CA SER A 1152 -43.48 -6.85 -30.20
C SER A 1152 -44.01 -5.62 -30.96
N SER A 1153 -43.49 -4.42 -30.67
CA SER A 1153 -43.92 -3.16 -31.31
C SER A 1153 -43.25 -2.97 -32.67
N TRP A 1154 -44.06 -2.86 -33.72
CA TRP A 1154 -43.62 -2.49 -35.07
C TRP A 1154 -43.10 -1.06 -35.15
N VAL A 1155 -43.64 -0.14 -34.33
CA VAL A 1155 -43.10 1.22 -34.20
C VAL A 1155 -41.67 1.17 -33.68
N ASN A 1156 -41.42 0.40 -32.61
CA ASN A 1156 -40.09 0.26 -32.02
C ASN A 1156 -39.10 -0.41 -32.98
N VAL A 1157 -39.53 -1.45 -33.70
CA VAL A 1157 -38.70 -2.11 -34.73
C VAL A 1157 -38.37 -1.13 -35.85
N LEU A 1158 -39.34 -0.40 -36.37
CA LEU A 1158 -39.13 0.59 -37.45
C LEU A 1158 -38.14 1.68 -37.02
N LYS A 1159 -38.31 2.24 -35.81
CA LYS A 1159 -37.38 3.24 -35.25
C LYS A 1159 -35.95 2.72 -35.16
N GLN A 1160 -35.77 1.49 -34.68
CA GLN A 1160 -34.46 0.82 -34.64
C GLN A 1160 -33.83 0.72 -36.04
N ARG A 1161 -34.60 0.32 -37.06
CA ARG A 1161 -34.10 0.20 -38.44
C ARG A 1161 -33.72 1.56 -39.04
N ILE A 1162 -34.55 2.58 -38.85
CA ILE A 1162 -34.28 3.95 -39.34
C ILE A 1162 -33.02 4.49 -38.66
N TYR A 1163 -32.94 4.43 -37.33
CA TYR A 1163 -31.81 4.95 -36.57
C TYR A 1163 -30.50 4.27 -36.98
N ASN A 1164 -30.48 2.93 -37.04
CA ASN A 1164 -29.28 2.19 -37.46
C ASN A 1164 -28.87 2.53 -38.89
N ALA A 1165 -29.82 2.66 -39.82
CA ALA A 1165 -29.51 3.00 -41.20
C ALA A 1165 -28.90 4.40 -41.31
N LEU A 1166 -29.46 5.39 -40.61
CA LEU A 1166 -28.92 6.75 -40.57
C LEU A 1166 -27.55 6.81 -39.89
N LEU A 1167 -27.34 6.09 -38.78
CA LEU A 1167 -26.05 5.98 -38.10
C LEU A 1167 -24.95 5.47 -39.05
N ARG A 1168 -25.26 4.45 -39.85
CA ARG A 1168 -24.31 3.90 -40.85
C ARG A 1168 -24.12 4.83 -42.04
N ASN A 1169 -25.21 5.41 -42.56
CA ASN A 1169 -25.18 6.27 -43.76
C ASN A 1169 -24.41 7.59 -43.53
N THR A 1170 -24.33 8.04 -42.28
CA THR A 1170 -23.66 9.29 -41.89
C THR A 1170 -22.31 9.07 -41.23
N ASP A 1171 -21.74 7.86 -41.40
CA ASP A 1171 -20.46 7.47 -40.83
C ASP A 1171 -20.37 7.77 -39.33
N ASP A 1172 -21.21 7.11 -38.54
CA ASP A 1172 -21.36 7.31 -37.09
C ASP A 1172 -21.73 8.75 -36.72
N PHE A 1173 -22.68 9.34 -37.45
CA PHE A 1173 -23.13 10.71 -37.22
C PHE A 1173 -21.98 11.74 -37.28
N ARG A 1174 -20.98 11.52 -38.14
CA ARG A 1174 -19.98 12.54 -38.46
C ARG A 1174 -20.57 13.63 -39.35
N THR A 1175 -21.53 13.28 -40.19
CA THR A 1175 -22.31 14.22 -40.99
C THR A 1175 -23.75 14.31 -40.50
N SER A 1176 -24.43 15.42 -40.81
CA SER A 1176 -25.86 15.57 -40.52
C SER A 1176 -26.69 14.56 -41.31
N ILE A 1177 -27.89 14.26 -40.79
CA ILE A 1177 -28.93 13.52 -41.50
C ILE A 1177 -29.75 14.41 -42.45
N PHE A 1178 -29.45 15.71 -42.50
CA PHE A 1178 -30.03 16.68 -43.42
C PHE A 1178 -28.94 17.18 -44.39
N LYS A 1179 -29.35 17.48 -45.63
CA LYS A 1179 -28.52 17.89 -46.78
C LYS A 1179 -27.96 19.30 -46.66
#